data_AF-A0AA92TWG3-F1
#
_entry.id   AF-A0AA92TWG3-F1
#
_cell.length_a   1.000
_cell.length_b   1.000
_cell.length_c   1.000
_cell.angle_alpha   90.00
_cell.angle_beta   90.00
_cell.angle_gamma   90.00
#
_symmetry.space_group_name_H-M   'P 1'
#
loop_
_entity.id
_entity.type
_entity.pdbx_description
1 polymer ?
#
loop_
_entity_poly.entity_id
_entity_poly.type
_entity_poly.pdbx_seq_one_letter_code
_entity_poly.pdbx_strand_id
1 'polypeptide(L)'
;MSSRIIAMNPNRRANMGQISSHLLDYYTELTKQPWLAQLVGQIRDLTAQQNQMMQQEEMKAGETYQQLDRKISDLKKQLPFRSPHYFHFLEDHRAQKFIDPEAFTFQTTVDIDNPEEVEPAVKNALLLNGMFDEPTEKLFREKIFSAEDIELWKGKVLHIERSARNKAHIDIRIPVGMTIAEAQSAFCKLIHATEDPSCVTPERIIFITDAASQIYTADDWYKRLDKEVVAEYREAYRKRGLDIDGRQLDVDSARSGASQSSASQNASSAPTVDFEPIVSEEEKARKAANAVQYEQTYDGVPYEEIVKALVELMGGAPVHGNRNNFIYREACLLRYICNSEAAWIKQVIETFGEDEAKAFATVENACKVAQSTAIPDLVKQAVETARKNHLAKQATEKAGIYADVPPQLPAKLPKLIKLLTSKVPADFKAAVAMAVFPALAAHLKGVTFRYTDNQVHEAAMMNLLIAAMSSGKSLVNGPIDCIIEDLVQMDKVNRQKEQDWKDEVNTMGDNKKKPVRPEDICIRIVSPDLTRAAYIQRLDDVQKAGDAYLYCKMDEVDMLRKFNDPSQLIRLCWDNSEDGQERVGTKSVTARVKTRFNWNASSTIAVTQKFFSVREVADGAVSRLSLATIIRPDFAPRPEVGSYDAQFKSQLSPYIQQLNAASGFKECRKARQLIERLENEIMEMAQLAYNKPYAEFAKRGLANGFRRAMVLYLANGEKWEKAIEDFIVWSVKYDLWCKMRFFGNQMQEAIDADSRSVCHTPGVSNLLLYVHDTFDKTEIQNICQVHGTKTKLAILLCNWKKRGFIMKNEDGTFTKTARFIAKYGHYGTPGMAA
;
A
#
# COMPACT_ATOMS: atom_id res chain seq x y z
N MET A 1 -38.30 22.01 10.05
CA MET A 1 -37.02 21.31 10.17
C MET A 1 -36.24 21.58 8.89
N SER A 2 -34.97 21.92 9.01
CA SER A 2 -34.06 22.18 7.90
C SER A 2 -33.99 20.97 6.95
N SER A 3 -33.96 21.19 5.63
CA SER A 3 -33.74 20.13 4.62
C SER A 3 -32.27 19.71 4.47
N ARG A 4 -31.42 20.14 5.42
CA ARG A 4 -29.96 19.93 5.41
C ARG A 4 -29.59 18.66 6.16
N ILE A 5 -28.75 17.85 5.54
CA ILE A 5 -28.30 16.56 6.07
C ILE A 5 -26.80 16.62 6.33
N ILE A 6 -26.40 16.05 7.46
CA ILE A 6 -25.02 15.92 7.89
C ILE A 6 -24.76 14.46 8.28
N ALA A 7 -23.60 13.90 7.88
CA ALA A 7 -23.15 12.63 8.40
C ALA A 7 -22.41 12.87 9.72
N MET A 8 -22.93 12.32 10.83
CA MET A 8 -22.28 12.45 12.13
C MET A 8 -22.55 11.25 13.03
N ASN A 9 -21.74 11.11 14.07
CA ASN A 9 -22.02 10.24 15.21
C ASN A 9 -22.21 11.11 16.46
N PRO A 10 -23.42 11.20 17.01
CA PRO A 10 -23.73 12.05 18.15
C PRO A 10 -23.33 11.43 19.50
N ASN A 11 -22.90 10.16 19.51
CA ASN A 11 -22.70 9.41 20.74
C ASN A 11 -21.36 9.73 21.42
N ARG A 12 -21.35 9.69 22.75
CA ARG A 12 -20.09 9.71 23.51
C ARG A 12 -19.37 8.38 23.39
N ARG A 13 -18.04 8.42 23.24
CA ARG A 13 -17.20 7.22 23.04
C ARG A 13 -17.67 6.41 21.83
N ALA A 14 -18.14 7.13 20.82
CA ALA A 14 -18.62 6.55 19.58
C ALA A 14 -17.55 5.66 18.93
N ASN A 15 -17.99 4.58 18.30
CA ASN A 15 -17.16 3.86 17.36
C ASN A 15 -16.85 4.79 16.19
N MET A 16 -15.57 5.13 16.00
CA MET A 16 -15.12 6.09 14.98
C MET A 16 -15.38 5.61 13.54
N GLY A 17 -15.72 4.34 13.34
CA GLY A 17 -16.18 3.82 12.05
C GLY A 17 -17.69 3.99 11.81
N GLN A 18 -18.51 4.13 12.85
CA GLN A 18 -19.96 4.23 12.70
C GLN A 18 -20.37 5.70 12.51
N ILE A 19 -21.14 6.00 11.46
CA ILE A 19 -21.60 7.35 11.14
C ILE A 19 -22.95 7.26 10.43
N SER A 20 -23.91 8.10 10.81
CA SER A 20 -25.25 8.07 10.20
C SER A 20 -25.67 9.45 9.73
N SER A 21 -26.61 9.50 8.79
CA SER A 21 -27.18 10.74 8.30
C SER A 21 -28.19 11.31 9.30
N HIS A 22 -28.00 12.57 9.68
CA HIS A 22 -28.87 13.31 10.58
C HIS A 22 -29.28 14.64 9.96
N LEU A 23 -30.39 15.22 10.42
CA LEU A 23 -30.72 16.61 10.11
C LEU A 23 -29.72 17.54 10.81
N LEU A 24 -29.31 18.61 10.12
CA LEU A 24 -28.41 19.61 10.71
C LEU A 24 -28.97 20.25 11.99
N ASP A 25 -30.30 20.33 12.12
CA ASP A 25 -30.96 20.80 13.35
C ASP A 25 -30.53 19.98 14.58
N TYR A 26 -30.31 18.67 14.40
CA TYR A 26 -29.86 17.80 15.49
C TYR A 26 -28.41 18.08 15.90
N TYR A 27 -27.54 18.46 14.94
CA TYR A 27 -26.20 18.96 15.25
C TYR A 27 -26.30 20.25 16.09
N THR A 28 -27.14 21.20 15.70
CA THR A 28 -27.34 22.47 16.42
C THR A 28 -27.86 22.27 17.85
N GLU A 29 -28.74 21.29 18.08
CA GLU A 29 -29.20 20.96 19.43
C GLU A 29 -28.15 20.19 20.25
N LEU A 30 -27.31 19.40 19.59
CA LEU A 30 -26.18 18.72 20.21
C LEU A 30 -25.11 19.71 20.71
N THR A 31 -24.79 20.75 19.93
CA THR A 31 -23.77 21.75 20.32
C THR A 31 -24.20 22.59 21.52
N LYS A 32 -25.51 22.71 21.79
CA LYS A 32 -26.07 23.40 22.97
C LYS A 32 -26.06 22.56 24.25
N GLN A 33 -25.71 21.27 24.17
CA GLN A 33 -25.77 20.39 25.34
C GLN A 33 -24.74 20.81 26.41
N PRO A 34 -25.15 21.03 27.67
CA PRO A 34 -24.25 21.52 28.72
C PRO A 34 -23.02 20.64 28.95
N TRP A 35 -23.18 19.33 28.79
CA TRP A 35 -22.11 18.37 28.98
C TRP A 35 -21.00 18.50 27.94
N LEU A 36 -21.33 18.93 26.72
CA LEU A 36 -20.38 19.07 25.63
C LEU A 36 -19.48 20.28 25.90
N ALA A 37 -20.09 21.39 26.33
CA ALA A 37 -19.36 22.58 26.78
C ALA A 37 -18.43 22.27 27.96
N GLN A 38 -18.90 21.51 28.96
CA GLN A 38 -18.07 21.07 30.09
C GLN A 38 -16.89 20.21 29.64
N LEU A 39 -17.12 19.25 28.74
CA LEU A 39 -16.10 18.36 28.23
C LEU A 39 -15.04 19.12 27.40
N VAL A 40 -15.47 20.02 26.51
CA VAL A 40 -14.57 20.88 25.74
C VAL A 40 -13.76 21.79 26.66
N GLY A 41 -14.39 22.38 27.67
CA GLY A 41 -13.70 23.18 28.70
C GLY A 41 -12.59 22.39 29.40
N GLN A 42 -12.87 21.18 29.87
CA GLN A 42 -11.86 20.31 30.51
C GLN A 42 -10.68 19.99 29.57
N ILE A 43 -10.97 19.72 28.29
CA ILE A 43 -9.91 19.46 27.30
C ILE A 43 -9.05 20.70 27.11
N ARG A 44 -9.65 21.90 27.02
CA ARG A 44 -8.93 23.17 26.86
C ARG A 44 -8.08 23.50 28.07
N ASP A 45 -8.60 23.32 29.29
CA ASP A 45 -7.86 23.55 30.53
C ASP A 45 -6.62 22.67 30.62
N LEU A 46 -6.75 21.37 30.33
CA LEU A 46 -5.61 20.45 30.31
C LEU A 46 -4.63 20.77 29.18
N THR A 47 -5.12 21.18 28.02
CA THR A 47 -4.27 21.58 26.88
C THR A 47 -3.48 22.86 27.23
N ALA A 48 -4.08 23.82 27.93
CA ALA A 48 -3.40 25.01 28.41
C ALA A 48 -2.29 24.67 29.42
N GLN A 49 -2.56 23.77 30.36
CA GLN A 49 -1.53 23.25 31.29
C GLN A 49 -0.39 22.57 30.53
N GLN A 50 -0.71 21.74 29.54
CA GLN A 50 0.28 21.07 28.70
C GLN A 50 1.16 22.08 27.93
N ASN A 51 0.55 23.14 27.37
CA ASN A 51 1.27 24.18 26.64
C ASN A 51 2.18 25.03 27.54
N GLN A 52 1.73 25.36 28.76
CA GLN A 52 2.57 26.05 29.74
C GLN A 52 3.81 25.23 30.12
N MET A 53 3.68 23.91 30.22
CA MET A 53 4.81 23.01 30.47
C MET A 53 5.78 22.92 29.28
N MET A 54 5.32 23.09 28.03
CA MET A 54 6.20 23.09 26.86
C MET A 54 7.10 24.31 26.75
N GLN A 55 6.70 25.44 27.34
CA GLN A 55 7.52 26.66 27.41
C GLN A 55 8.69 26.53 28.40
N GLN A 56 8.64 25.53 29.28
CA GLN A 56 9.74 25.14 30.17
C GLN A 56 10.53 24.01 29.47
N GLU A 57 11.58 24.37 28.72
CA GLU A 57 12.28 23.51 27.74
C GLU A 57 12.77 22.14 28.27
N GLU A 58 12.92 21.97 29.59
CA GLU A 58 13.42 20.75 30.23
C GLU A 58 12.38 19.61 30.37
N MET A 59 11.07 19.86 30.18
CA MET A 59 10.01 18.89 30.56
C MET A 59 9.31 18.16 29.40
N LYS A 60 9.72 18.38 28.14
CA LYS A 60 9.06 17.78 26.95
C LYS A 60 9.09 16.23 26.90
N ALA A 61 9.85 15.57 27.78
CA ALA A 61 9.93 14.11 27.90
C ALA A 61 9.49 13.56 29.29
N GLY A 62 8.98 14.40 30.20
CA GLY A 62 8.63 13.99 31.57
C GLY A 62 7.33 13.17 31.67
N GLU A 63 7.23 12.32 32.70
CA GLU A 63 6.04 11.48 32.96
C GLU A 63 4.75 12.30 33.07
N THR A 64 4.81 13.50 33.67
CA THR A 64 3.65 14.41 33.83
C THR A 64 3.09 14.87 32.49
N TYR A 65 3.95 15.21 31.52
CA TYR A 65 3.51 15.62 30.19
C TYR A 65 2.80 14.48 29.46
N GLN A 66 3.34 13.27 29.56
CA GLN A 66 2.73 12.06 28.99
C GLN A 66 1.38 11.72 29.66
N GLN A 67 1.27 11.93 30.97
CA GLN A 67 0.01 11.75 31.69
C GLN A 67 -1.07 12.75 31.25
N LEU A 68 -0.71 14.03 31.06
CA LEU A 68 -1.62 15.04 30.52
C LEU A 68 -2.06 14.68 29.11
N ASP A 69 -1.15 14.27 28.21
CA ASP A 69 -1.52 13.90 26.85
C ASP A 69 -2.48 12.70 26.80
N ARG A 70 -2.24 11.67 27.64
CA ARG A 70 -3.18 10.53 27.80
C ARG A 70 -4.56 10.99 28.26
N LYS A 71 -4.64 11.83 29.30
CA LYS A 71 -5.92 12.37 29.80
C LYS A 71 -6.66 13.17 28.73
N ILE A 72 -5.96 14.05 28.02
CA ILE A 72 -6.54 14.83 26.92
C ILE A 72 -7.04 13.89 25.81
N SER A 73 -6.26 12.88 25.44
CA SER A 73 -6.66 11.90 24.42
C SER A 73 -7.90 11.11 24.84
N ASP A 74 -8.03 10.73 26.10
CA ASP A 74 -9.17 9.97 26.61
C ASP A 74 -10.45 10.82 26.71
N LEU A 75 -10.34 12.11 27.04
CA LEU A 75 -11.45 13.04 26.97
C LEU A 75 -11.88 13.29 25.52
N LYS A 76 -10.94 13.45 24.57
CA LYS A 76 -11.25 13.63 23.15
C LYS A 76 -12.03 12.45 22.56
N LYS A 77 -11.75 11.21 22.98
CA LYS A 77 -12.52 10.02 22.54
C LYS A 77 -13.99 10.09 22.92
N GLN A 78 -14.39 10.94 23.87
CA GLN A 78 -15.78 11.10 24.28
C GLN A 78 -16.54 12.09 23.41
N LEU A 79 -15.87 12.87 22.57
CA LEU A 79 -16.50 13.87 21.72
C LEU A 79 -17.25 13.20 20.56
N PRO A 80 -18.44 13.73 20.20
CA PRO A 80 -19.10 13.36 18.96
C PRO A 80 -18.30 13.90 17.76
N PHE A 81 -18.55 13.36 16.57
CA PHE A 81 -17.81 13.75 15.37
C PHE A 81 -18.70 13.78 14.13
N ARG A 82 -18.30 14.57 13.12
CA ARG A 82 -18.96 14.68 11.81
C ARG A 82 -17.98 14.40 10.66
N SER A 83 -18.51 13.96 9.52
CA SER A 83 -17.74 13.94 8.27
C SER A 83 -17.79 15.31 7.61
N PRO A 84 -16.66 15.87 7.14
CA PRO A 84 -16.65 17.17 6.49
C PRO A 84 -17.05 17.12 5.01
N HIS A 85 -16.86 15.97 4.35
CA HIS A 85 -16.93 15.84 2.88
C HIS A 85 -18.23 15.22 2.37
N TYR A 86 -18.86 14.32 3.14
CA TYR A 86 -20.04 13.56 2.72
C TYR A 86 -21.18 13.71 3.74
N PHE A 87 -22.42 13.80 3.26
CA PHE A 87 -23.59 13.82 4.16
C PHE A 87 -24.19 12.43 4.42
N HIS A 88 -23.69 11.40 3.74
CA HIS A 88 -24.12 10.01 3.86
C HIS A 88 -22.98 9.04 3.51
N PHE A 89 -23.01 7.86 4.12
CA PHE A 89 -22.16 6.71 3.81
C PHE A 89 -23.04 5.46 3.76
N LEU A 90 -22.74 4.55 2.83
CA LEU A 90 -23.41 3.26 2.75
C LEU A 90 -23.17 2.46 4.05
N GLU A 91 -24.17 1.68 4.45
CA GLU A 91 -24.14 0.87 5.68
C GLU A 91 -23.84 1.64 6.98
N ASP A 92 -24.02 2.97 6.98
CA ASP A 92 -23.68 3.84 8.11
C ASP A 92 -22.23 3.64 8.60
N HIS A 93 -21.31 3.34 7.68
CA HIS A 93 -19.91 3.06 7.98
C HIS A 93 -18.93 3.96 7.22
N ARG A 94 -18.11 4.70 7.97
CA ARG A 94 -17.06 5.58 7.45
C ARG A 94 -15.84 4.76 7.01
N ALA A 95 -15.82 4.34 5.75
CA ALA A 95 -14.65 3.78 5.08
C ALA A 95 -14.70 4.05 3.57
N GLN A 96 -13.54 4.09 2.88
CA GLN A 96 -13.47 4.34 1.44
C GLN A 96 -14.45 3.50 0.60
N LYS A 97 -14.60 2.21 0.92
CA LYS A 97 -15.47 1.26 0.19
C LYS A 97 -16.97 1.48 0.39
N PHE A 98 -17.36 2.26 1.40
CA PHE A 98 -18.75 2.56 1.73
C PHE A 98 -19.09 4.03 1.47
N ILE A 99 -18.24 4.74 0.74
CA ILE A 99 -18.57 6.08 0.26
C ILE A 99 -19.74 5.97 -0.70
N ASP A 100 -20.75 6.81 -0.49
CA ASP A 100 -21.73 7.14 -1.51
C ASP A 100 -21.23 8.40 -2.26
N PRO A 101 -20.74 8.27 -3.52
CA PRO A 101 -20.20 9.42 -4.25
C PRO A 101 -21.27 10.48 -4.55
N GLU A 102 -22.55 10.09 -4.61
CA GLU A 102 -23.68 11.01 -4.77
C GLU A 102 -23.92 11.85 -3.51
N ALA A 103 -23.41 11.40 -2.36
CA ALA A 103 -23.50 12.11 -1.09
C ALA A 103 -22.40 13.17 -0.88
N PHE A 104 -21.55 13.40 -1.88
CA PHE A 104 -20.51 14.42 -1.80
C PHE A 104 -21.11 15.81 -1.68
N THR A 105 -20.62 16.58 -0.70
CA THR A 105 -21.21 17.87 -0.32
C THR A 105 -20.60 19.05 -1.07
N PHE A 106 -19.51 18.83 -1.83
CA PHE A 106 -18.69 19.87 -2.47
C PHE A 106 -18.14 20.90 -1.48
N GLN A 107 -18.00 20.52 -0.21
CA GLN A 107 -17.37 21.30 0.85
C GLN A 107 -16.31 20.43 1.53
N THR A 108 -15.37 21.10 2.21
CA THR A 108 -14.27 20.47 2.93
C THR A 108 -13.91 21.31 4.14
N THR A 109 -13.24 20.71 5.13
CA THR A 109 -12.67 21.44 6.27
C THR A 109 -11.16 21.59 6.14
N VAL A 110 -10.66 22.78 6.48
CA VAL A 110 -9.25 23.10 6.66
C VAL A 110 -8.96 23.17 8.16
N ASP A 111 -7.96 22.41 8.62
CA ASP A 111 -7.54 22.38 10.03
C ASP A 111 -6.34 23.29 10.26
N ILE A 112 -6.47 24.24 11.18
CA ILE A 112 -5.39 25.17 11.55
C ILE A 112 -4.69 24.64 12.79
N ASP A 113 -3.68 23.80 12.56
CA ASP A 113 -3.08 23.02 13.65
C ASP A 113 -2.05 23.79 14.49
N ASN A 114 -1.42 24.82 13.94
CA ASN A 114 -0.47 25.66 14.65
C ASN A 114 -1.23 26.75 15.46
N PRO A 115 -1.15 26.76 16.81
CA PRO A 115 -1.84 27.75 17.65
C PRO A 115 -1.52 29.21 17.29
N GLU A 116 -0.31 29.49 16.81
CA GLU A 116 0.13 30.84 16.45
C GLU A 116 -0.51 31.35 15.15
N GLU A 117 -0.94 30.45 14.28
CA GLU A 117 -1.58 30.75 12.99
C GLU A 117 -3.09 30.92 13.12
N VAL A 118 -3.70 30.52 14.24
CA VAL A 118 -5.17 30.42 14.37
C VAL A 118 -5.86 31.77 14.20
N GLU A 119 -5.47 32.79 14.98
CA GLU A 119 -6.12 34.12 14.87
C GLU A 119 -5.88 34.77 13.50
N PRO A 120 -4.64 34.79 12.97
CA PRO A 120 -4.38 35.32 11.62
C PRO A 120 -5.18 34.60 10.54
N ALA A 121 -5.22 33.27 10.56
CA ALA A 121 -5.90 32.46 9.55
C ALA A 121 -7.41 32.66 9.58
N VAL A 122 -8.03 32.69 10.78
CA VAL A 122 -9.48 32.96 10.92
C VAL A 122 -9.81 34.35 10.43
N LYS A 123 -9.01 35.37 10.78
CA LYS A 123 -9.21 36.75 10.31
C LYS A 123 -9.10 36.84 8.78
N ASN A 124 -8.07 36.24 8.20
CA ASN A 124 -7.85 36.23 6.76
C ASN A 124 -8.96 35.47 6.02
N ALA A 125 -9.46 34.35 6.56
CA ALA A 125 -10.58 33.61 6.00
C ALA A 125 -11.86 34.46 5.95
N LEU A 126 -12.20 35.16 7.04
CA LEU A 126 -13.38 36.03 7.09
C LEU A 126 -13.25 37.25 6.16
N LEU A 127 -12.05 37.83 6.05
CA LEU A 127 -11.75 38.90 5.08
C LEU A 127 -11.95 38.41 3.64
N LEU A 128 -11.39 37.24 3.30
CA LEU A 128 -11.50 36.63 1.99
C LEU A 128 -12.95 36.24 1.64
N ASN A 129 -13.73 35.81 2.64
CA ASN A 129 -15.15 35.49 2.48
C ASN A 129 -16.00 36.73 2.11
N GLY A 130 -15.53 37.93 2.45
CA GLY A 130 -16.19 39.19 2.16
C GLY A 130 -17.24 39.61 3.20
N MET A 131 -17.07 39.22 4.46
CA MET A 131 -17.97 39.58 5.56
C MET A 131 -17.78 40.99 6.13
N PHE A 132 -16.69 41.65 5.76
CA PHE A 132 -16.28 42.93 6.28
C PHE A 132 -16.38 43.99 5.18
N ASP A 133 -17.33 44.90 5.30
CA ASP A 133 -17.61 45.98 4.32
C ASP A 133 -17.21 47.37 4.83
N GLU A 134 -16.56 47.46 6.00
CA GLU A 134 -16.00 48.72 6.49
C GLU A 134 -14.92 49.24 5.51
N PRO A 135 -14.90 50.54 5.18
CA PRO A 135 -13.99 51.09 4.17
C PRO A 135 -12.50 50.79 4.42
N THR A 136 -12.10 50.68 5.69
CA THR A 136 -10.73 50.36 6.13
C THR A 136 -10.38 48.89 5.93
N GLU A 137 -11.32 47.98 6.18
CA GLU A 137 -11.13 46.53 6.03
C GLU A 137 -11.17 46.11 4.56
N LYS A 138 -12.03 46.77 3.76
CA LYS A 138 -12.04 46.61 2.30
C LYS A 138 -10.69 46.98 1.68
N LEU A 139 -10.11 48.10 2.12
CA LEU A 139 -8.80 48.56 1.67
C LEU A 139 -7.66 47.65 2.14
N PHE A 140 -7.82 46.97 3.27
CA PHE A 140 -6.87 45.97 3.76
C PHE A 140 -6.98 44.64 2.99
N ARG A 141 -8.20 44.19 2.70
CA ARG A 141 -8.49 43.00 1.88
C ARG A 141 -7.87 43.11 0.48
N GLU A 142 -8.08 44.25 -0.18
CA GLU A 142 -7.56 44.53 -1.53
C GLU A 142 -6.03 44.68 -1.57
N LYS A 143 -5.35 44.82 -0.41
CA LYS A 143 -3.89 44.82 -0.32
C LYS A 143 -3.28 43.43 -0.15
N ILE A 144 -4.03 42.49 0.43
CA ILE A 144 -3.53 41.15 0.78
C ILE A 144 -3.89 40.13 -0.32
N PHE A 145 -5.07 40.26 -0.91
CA PHE A 145 -5.58 39.33 -1.91
C PHE A 145 -5.70 39.99 -3.27
N SER A 146 -5.44 39.23 -4.33
CA SER A 146 -5.71 39.70 -5.69
C SER A 146 -7.23 39.79 -5.94
N ALA A 147 -7.64 40.55 -6.95
CA ALA A 147 -9.05 40.62 -7.35
C ALA A 147 -9.60 39.24 -7.73
N GLU A 148 -8.79 38.41 -8.37
CA GLU A 148 -9.13 37.04 -8.77
C GLU A 148 -9.32 36.12 -7.54
N ASP A 149 -8.45 36.23 -6.53
CA ASP A 149 -8.59 35.44 -5.28
C ASP A 149 -9.86 35.83 -4.52
N ILE A 150 -10.16 37.13 -4.45
CA ILE A 150 -11.38 37.63 -3.81
C ILE A 150 -12.60 37.11 -4.55
N GLU A 151 -12.64 37.21 -5.89
CA GLU A 151 -13.76 36.71 -6.69
C GLU A 151 -13.94 35.20 -6.53
N LEU A 152 -12.85 34.44 -6.52
CA LEU A 152 -12.88 33.00 -6.40
C LEU A 152 -13.41 32.54 -5.03
N TRP A 153 -13.01 33.19 -3.93
CA TRP A 153 -13.27 32.70 -2.57
C TRP A 153 -14.35 33.46 -1.79
N LYS A 154 -14.84 34.60 -2.32
CA LYS A 154 -15.95 35.34 -1.72
C LYS A 154 -17.19 34.44 -1.58
N GLY A 155 -17.78 34.45 -0.39
CA GLY A 155 -18.95 33.64 -0.04
C GLY A 155 -18.70 32.13 0.04
N LYS A 156 -17.44 31.67 0.01
CA LYS A 156 -17.10 30.23 0.07
C LYS A 156 -16.62 29.76 1.44
N VAL A 157 -16.42 30.64 2.41
CA VAL A 157 -16.26 30.18 3.80
C VAL A 157 -17.65 29.91 4.34
N LEU A 158 -17.87 28.70 4.84
CA LEU A 158 -19.20 28.20 5.21
C LEU A 158 -19.37 28.10 6.73
N HIS A 159 -18.32 27.74 7.46
CA HIS A 159 -18.38 27.58 8.91
C HIS A 159 -16.98 27.70 9.51
N ILE A 160 -16.87 28.32 10.67
CA ILE A 160 -15.62 28.41 11.44
C ILE A 160 -15.93 28.05 12.88
N GLU A 161 -15.18 27.08 13.42
CA GLU A 161 -15.26 26.71 14.84
C GLU A 161 -13.88 26.53 15.46
N ARG A 162 -13.79 26.76 16.77
CA ARG A 162 -12.63 26.36 17.58
C ARG A 162 -12.68 24.87 17.85
N SER A 163 -11.56 24.17 17.64
CA SER A 163 -11.46 22.77 18.04
C SER A 163 -11.46 22.59 19.56
N ALA A 164 -11.60 21.35 20.01
CA ALA A 164 -11.52 21.01 21.43
C ALA A 164 -10.15 21.33 22.07
N ARG A 165 -9.07 21.46 21.27
CA ARG A 165 -7.73 21.89 21.74
C ARG A 165 -7.45 23.38 21.47
N ASN A 166 -8.48 24.18 21.22
CA ASN A 166 -8.40 25.62 20.93
C ASN A 166 -7.66 26.01 19.63
N LYS A 167 -7.54 25.05 18.71
CA LYS A 167 -7.17 25.28 17.30
C LYS A 167 -8.40 25.75 16.49
N ALA A 168 -8.34 25.83 15.16
CA ALA A 168 -9.53 26.15 14.35
C ALA A 168 -9.80 25.12 13.24
N HIS A 169 -11.09 24.98 12.91
CA HIS A 169 -11.61 24.26 11.76
C HIS A 169 -12.38 25.24 10.89
N ILE A 170 -12.03 25.34 9.60
CA ILE A 170 -12.65 26.25 8.63
C ILE A 170 -13.26 25.41 7.52
N ASP A 171 -14.59 25.33 7.47
CA ASP A 171 -15.31 24.68 6.39
C ASP A 171 -15.43 25.65 5.21
N ILE A 172 -15.04 25.17 4.02
CA ILE A 172 -15.08 25.92 2.77
C ILE A 172 -15.87 25.16 1.71
N ARG A 173 -16.54 25.92 0.83
CA ARG A 173 -17.06 25.43 -0.44
C ARG A 173 -15.89 25.26 -1.39
N ILE A 174 -15.76 24.07 -1.95
CA ILE A 174 -14.74 23.76 -2.95
C ILE A 174 -15.08 24.55 -4.23
N PRO A 175 -14.17 25.33 -4.84
CA PRO A 175 -14.44 25.98 -6.11
C PRO A 175 -14.68 24.96 -7.25
N VAL A 176 -15.53 25.32 -8.21
CA VAL A 176 -15.85 24.46 -9.37
C VAL A 176 -14.57 24.03 -10.07
N GLY A 177 -14.44 22.71 -10.26
CA GLY A 177 -13.30 22.11 -10.92
C GLY A 177 -12.07 21.87 -10.05
N MET A 178 -12.02 22.30 -8.79
CA MET A 178 -10.96 21.95 -7.85
C MET A 178 -11.28 20.67 -7.06
N THR A 179 -10.28 19.84 -6.80
CA THR A 179 -10.37 18.73 -5.85
C THR A 179 -10.27 19.22 -4.40
N ILE A 180 -10.60 18.36 -3.42
CA ILE A 180 -10.42 18.66 -2.00
C ILE A 180 -8.99 19.13 -1.70
N ALA A 181 -7.99 18.41 -2.18
CA ALA A 181 -6.57 18.72 -1.93
C ALA A 181 -6.15 20.06 -2.54
N GLU A 182 -6.59 20.36 -3.76
CA GLU A 182 -6.26 21.62 -4.43
C GLU A 182 -6.95 22.80 -3.75
N ALA A 183 -8.23 22.65 -3.38
CA ALA A 183 -8.98 23.70 -2.69
C ALA A 183 -8.38 23.99 -1.31
N GLN A 184 -8.06 22.96 -0.52
CA GLN A 184 -7.39 23.14 0.78
C GLN A 184 -6.02 23.80 0.60
N SER A 185 -5.19 23.36 -0.34
CA SER A 185 -3.86 23.94 -0.57
C SER A 185 -3.93 25.40 -1.02
N ALA A 186 -4.80 25.72 -1.99
CA ALA A 186 -5.00 27.08 -2.47
C ALA A 186 -5.52 28.00 -1.36
N PHE A 187 -6.48 27.53 -0.56
CA PHE A 187 -7.05 28.31 0.53
C PHE A 187 -6.06 28.54 1.68
N CYS A 188 -5.34 27.49 2.12
CA CYS A 188 -4.30 27.59 3.17
C CYS A 188 -3.22 28.62 2.82
N LYS A 189 -2.77 28.63 1.56
CA LYS A 189 -1.79 29.61 1.08
C LYS A 189 -2.28 31.05 1.21
N LEU A 190 -3.55 31.30 0.91
CA LEU A 190 -4.13 32.65 1.01
C LEU A 190 -4.29 33.09 2.47
N ILE A 191 -4.75 32.20 3.35
CA ILE A 191 -4.94 32.57 4.76
C ILE A 191 -3.65 32.54 5.59
N HIS A 192 -2.52 32.16 4.99
CA HIS A 192 -1.20 31.98 5.60
C HIS A 192 -1.20 30.89 6.68
N ALA A 193 -1.86 29.76 6.41
CA ALA A 193 -1.88 28.60 7.28
C ALA A 193 -1.07 27.44 6.71
N THR A 194 -0.51 26.62 7.60
CA THR A 194 0.16 25.37 7.24
C THR A 194 -0.84 24.35 6.70
N GLU A 195 -0.53 23.75 5.54
CA GLU A 195 -1.35 22.69 4.93
C GLU A 195 -1.27 21.38 5.73
N ASP A 196 -2.40 20.77 6.09
CA ASP A 196 -2.48 19.42 6.68
C ASP A 196 -2.96 18.40 5.63
N PRO A 197 -2.08 17.58 5.04
CA PRO A 197 -2.45 16.60 4.01
C PRO A 197 -3.35 15.48 4.55
N SER A 198 -3.49 15.32 5.88
CA SER A 198 -4.38 14.31 6.46
C SER A 198 -5.87 14.68 6.37
N CYS A 199 -6.19 15.93 6.03
CA CYS A 199 -7.56 16.44 5.91
C CYS A 199 -8.24 16.15 4.56
N VAL A 200 -7.51 15.65 3.56
CA VAL A 200 -8.03 15.45 2.19
C VAL A 200 -8.73 14.11 1.99
N THR A 201 -8.59 13.19 2.94
CA THR A 201 -9.16 11.83 2.84
C THR A 201 -10.68 11.84 3.05
N PRO A 202 -11.46 11.03 2.31
CA PRO A 202 -12.90 10.89 2.52
C PRO A 202 -13.29 10.45 3.94
N GLU A 203 -12.42 9.70 4.60
CA GLU A 203 -12.61 9.30 5.99
C GLU A 203 -12.28 10.42 6.97
N ARG A 204 -11.86 11.64 6.59
CA ARG A 204 -11.62 12.68 7.59
C ARG A 204 -12.85 12.91 8.47
N ILE A 205 -12.62 13.21 9.75
CA ILE A 205 -13.66 13.59 10.71
C ILE A 205 -13.28 14.88 11.41
N ILE A 206 -14.29 15.62 11.85
CA ILE A 206 -14.15 16.79 12.70
C ILE A 206 -14.89 16.50 14.01
N PHE A 207 -14.19 16.64 15.13
CA PHE A 207 -14.84 16.54 16.44
C PHE A 207 -15.74 17.74 16.65
N ILE A 208 -16.99 17.47 17.03
CA ILE A 208 -18.01 18.48 17.24
C ILE A 208 -17.74 19.16 18.59
N THR A 209 -17.78 20.49 18.59
CA THR A 209 -17.60 21.31 19.78
C THR A 209 -18.90 21.99 20.22
N ASP A 210 -18.85 22.68 21.35
CA ASP A 210 -20.00 23.37 21.91
C ASP A 210 -20.35 24.65 21.11
N ALA A 211 -21.57 25.15 21.29
CA ALA A 211 -22.07 26.29 20.53
C ALA A 211 -21.23 27.57 20.72
N ALA A 212 -20.59 27.79 21.88
CA ALA A 212 -19.75 28.97 22.11
C ALA A 212 -18.40 28.90 21.35
N SER A 213 -18.04 27.73 20.84
CA SER A 213 -16.85 27.53 20.02
C SER A 213 -17.06 27.90 18.54
N GLN A 214 -18.30 28.11 18.10
CA GLN A 214 -18.62 28.54 16.74
C GLN A 214 -18.36 30.04 16.57
N ILE A 215 -17.55 30.39 15.59
CA ILE A 215 -17.15 31.77 15.27
C ILE A 215 -18.00 32.31 14.13
N TYR A 216 -18.28 31.48 13.12
CA TYR A 216 -19.03 31.87 11.93
C TYR A 216 -19.80 30.69 11.36
N THR A 217 -20.97 30.94 10.81
CA THR A 217 -21.79 29.95 10.11
C THR A 217 -22.57 30.65 9.00
N ALA A 218 -22.43 30.17 7.76
CA ALA A 218 -23.14 30.65 6.60
C ALA A 218 -24.50 29.96 6.46
N ASP A 219 -25.44 30.66 5.83
CA ASP A 219 -26.79 30.16 5.57
C ASP A 219 -26.83 28.97 4.61
N ASP A 220 -25.77 28.68 3.85
CA ASP A 220 -25.71 27.56 2.92
C ASP A 220 -24.83 26.40 3.41
N TRP A 221 -24.34 26.44 4.66
CA TRP A 221 -23.59 25.35 5.26
C TRP A 221 -24.42 24.05 5.33
N TYR A 222 -23.92 22.95 4.76
CA TYR A 222 -24.64 21.68 4.50
C TYR A 222 -25.95 21.81 3.70
N LYS A 223 -26.17 22.94 3.01
CA LYS A 223 -27.28 23.08 2.07
C LYS A 223 -26.98 22.26 0.81
N ARG A 224 -27.95 21.44 0.39
CA ARG A 224 -27.87 20.75 -0.91
C ARG A 224 -27.82 21.79 -2.02
N LEU A 225 -26.86 21.63 -2.92
CA LEU A 225 -26.76 22.44 -4.12
C LEU A 225 -27.85 22.02 -5.11
N ASP A 226 -28.28 22.96 -5.94
CA ASP A 226 -29.24 22.70 -7.01
C ASP A 226 -28.63 21.74 -8.05
N LYS A 227 -29.49 21.00 -8.76
CA LYS A 227 -29.06 19.94 -9.68
C LYS A 227 -28.17 20.49 -10.80
N GLU A 228 -28.46 21.70 -11.26
CA GLU A 228 -27.71 22.40 -12.30
C GLU A 228 -26.27 22.72 -11.82
N VAL A 229 -26.12 23.20 -10.58
CA VAL A 229 -24.82 23.50 -9.99
C VAL A 229 -24.02 22.21 -9.74
N VAL A 230 -24.67 21.16 -9.22
CA VAL A 230 -24.04 19.84 -9.05
C VAL A 230 -23.56 19.28 -10.40
N ALA A 231 -24.38 19.44 -11.45
CA ALA A 231 -24.00 19.03 -12.79
C ALA A 231 -22.77 19.78 -13.29
N GLU A 232 -22.66 21.08 -13.01
CA GLU A 232 -21.48 21.89 -13.34
C GLU A 232 -20.21 21.39 -12.64
N TYR A 233 -20.27 21.12 -11.33
CA TYR A 233 -19.14 20.52 -10.60
C TYR A 233 -18.72 19.17 -11.18
N ARG A 234 -19.68 18.29 -11.41
CA ARG A 234 -19.43 16.95 -11.97
C ARG A 234 -18.91 17.02 -13.39
N GLU A 235 -19.35 17.99 -14.18
CA GLU A 235 -18.81 18.22 -15.51
C GLU A 235 -17.38 18.73 -15.46
N ALA A 236 -17.05 19.63 -14.52
CA ALA A 236 -15.68 20.08 -14.31
C ALA A 236 -14.76 18.92 -13.87
N TYR A 237 -15.21 18.04 -12.98
CA TYR A 237 -14.48 16.81 -12.62
C TYR A 237 -14.35 15.84 -13.78
N ARG A 238 -15.43 15.59 -14.52
CA ARG A 238 -15.42 14.74 -15.72
C ARG A 238 -14.44 15.25 -16.78
N LYS A 239 -14.39 16.57 -17.02
CA LYS A 239 -13.42 17.21 -17.93
C LYS A 239 -11.97 16.97 -17.51
N ARG A 240 -11.73 16.74 -16.21
CA ARG A 240 -10.42 16.44 -15.63
C ARG A 240 -10.14 14.94 -15.45
N GLY A 241 -11.06 14.05 -15.85
CA GLY A 241 -10.90 12.60 -15.67
C GLY A 241 -11.00 12.15 -14.21
N LEU A 242 -11.76 12.86 -13.39
CA LEU A 242 -12.03 12.55 -11.99
C LEU A 242 -13.44 11.95 -11.84
N ASP A 243 -13.65 11.18 -10.77
CA ASP A 243 -14.96 10.67 -10.36
C ASP A 243 -15.91 11.82 -9.98
N ILE A 244 -17.20 11.54 -9.79
CA ILE A 244 -18.24 12.56 -9.54
C ILE A 244 -18.04 13.34 -8.23
N ASP A 245 -17.22 12.83 -7.32
CA ASP A 245 -16.79 13.46 -6.07
C ASP A 245 -15.34 13.98 -6.11
N GLY A 246 -14.73 14.04 -7.30
CA GLY A 246 -13.41 14.61 -7.53
C GLY A 246 -12.23 13.70 -7.18
N ARG A 247 -12.47 12.42 -6.86
CA ARG A 247 -11.40 11.42 -6.65
C ARG A 247 -10.80 10.96 -7.99
N GLN A 248 -9.57 10.45 -7.95
CA GLN A 248 -8.97 9.81 -9.12
C GLN A 248 -9.76 8.55 -9.47
N LEU A 249 -10.07 8.38 -10.75
CA LEU A 249 -10.69 7.16 -11.24
C LEU A 249 -9.71 6.01 -11.10
N ASP A 250 -10.06 5.05 -10.25
CA ASP A 250 -9.33 3.80 -10.10
C ASP A 250 -9.56 2.98 -11.39
N VAL A 251 -8.53 2.88 -12.23
CA VAL A 251 -8.61 2.20 -13.55
C VAL A 251 -8.92 0.69 -13.38
N ASP A 252 -8.79 0.17 -12.16
CA ASP A 252 -9.11 -1.22 -11.81
C ASP A 252 -10.53 -1.42 -11.24
N SER A 253 -11.24 -0.38 -10.81
CA SER A 253 -12.59 -0.50 -10.20
C SER A 253 -13.74 -0.44 -11.21
N ALA A 254 -13.46 -0.12 -12.49
CA ALA A 254 -14.46 -0.13 -13.55
C ALA A 254 -14.71 -1.53 -14.16
N ARG A 255 -13.95 -2.57 -13.75
CA ARG A 255 -14.13 -3.97 -14.22
C ARG A 255 -14.89 -4.88 -13.25
N SER A 256 -15.40 -4.38 -12.12
CA SER A 256 -16.08 -5.20 -11.10
C SER A 256 -17.44 -4.64 -10.63
N GLY A 257 -18.11 -3.85 -11.48
CA GLY A 257 -19.41 -3.22 -11.17
C GLY A 257 -20.54 -3.55 -12.16
N ALA A 258 -20.55 -4.72 -12.81
CA ALA A 258 -21.69 -5.17 -13.60
C ALA A 258 -21.72 -6.70 -13.78
N SER A 259 -21.92 -7.44 -12.69
CA SER A 259 -22.65 -8.72 -12.67
C SER A 259 -22.56 -9.37 -11.30
N GLN A 260 -23.62 -9.27 -10.50
CA GLN A 260 -24.34 -10.41 -9.90
C GLN A 260 -25.28 -9.93 -8.79
N SER A 261 -26.57 -9.92 -9.09
CA SER A 261 -27.57 -10.40 -8.14
C SER A 261 -28.47 -11.40 -8.85
N SER A 262 -28.04 -12.67 -8.84
CA SER A 262 -28.98 -13.80 -8.87
C SER A 262 -28.39 -14.94 -8.05
N ALA A 263 -28.79 -14.97 -6.78
CA ALA A 263 -28.60 -16.14 -5.93
C ALA A 263 -29.65 -17.18 -6.32
N SER A 264 -29.19 -18.41 -6.56
CA SER A 264 -30.02 -19.61 -6.50
C SER A 264 -29.72 -20.35 -5.20
N GLN A 265 -30.73 -20.47 -4.34
CA GLN A 265 -30.81 -21.53 -3.34
C GLN A 265 -32.13 -22.29 -3.56
N ASN A 266 -32.01 -23.58 -3.83
CA ASN A 266 -33.00 -24.60 -3.42
C ASN A 266 -32.95 -24.71 -1.88
N ALA A 267 -34.00 -24.97 -1.10
CA ALA A 267 -35.42 -25.20 -1.31
C ALA A 267 -36.09 -25.16 0.09
N SER A 268 -37.34 -24.67 0.20
CA SER A 268 -38.48 -25.37 0.85
C SER A 268 -39.66 -24.44 1.18
N SER A 269 -40.80 -24.78 0.57
CA SER A 269 -42.20 -24.70 1.06
C SER A 269 -42.92 -23.36 1.37
N ALA A 270 -44.00 -23.17 0.59
CA ALA A 270 -45.33 -22.58 0.90
C ALA A 270 -45.66 -21.17 0.36
N PRO A 271 -46.92 -20.91 -0.07
CA PRO A 271 -47.21 -20.17 -1.31
C PRO A 271 -47.83 -18.79 -1.08
N THR A 272 -47.53 -17.82 -1.96
CA THR A 272 -48.37 -16.60 -2.13
C THR A 272 -48.22 -15.99 -3.53
N VAL A 273 -49.28 -16.17 -4.33
CA VAL A 273 -49.89 -15.35 -5.39
C VAL A 273 -48.99 -14.43 -6.26
N ASP A 274 -48.91 -14.78 -7.55
CA ASP A 274 -48.22 -14.08 -8.64
C ASP A 274 -48.83 -12.71 -9.02
N PHE A 275 -47.95 -11.74 -9.28
CA PHE A 275 -48.19 -10.64 -10.22
C PHE A 275 -46.94 -10.47 -11.09
N GLU A 276 -47.04 -10.84 -12.36
CA GLU A 276 -46.01 -10.52 -13.38
C GLU A 276 -46.18 -9.05 -13.85
N PRO A 277 -45.10 -8.28 -14.03
CA PRO A 277 -45.14 -7.06 -14.83
C PRO A 277 -45.03 -7.39 -16.32
N ILE A 278 -45.98 -6.87 -17.09
CA ILE A 278 -46.08 -7.00 -18.55
C ILE A 278 -44.88 -6.29 -19.20
N VAL A 279 -44.06 -7.03 -19.93
CA VAL A 279 -43.05 -6.50 -20.87
C VAL A 279 -43.60 -6.69 -22.28
N SER A 280 -43.63 -5.62 -23.08
CA SER A 280 -44.25 -5.64 -24.41
C SER A 280 -43.47 -6.54 -25.40
N GLU A 281 -44.21 -7.25 -26.25
CA GLU A 281 -43.66 -8.18 -27.25
C GLU A 281 -42.72 -7.51 -28.27
N GLU A 282 -42.79 -6.18 -28.44
CA GLU A 282 -41.88 -5.41 -29.29
C GLU A 282 -40.43 -5.41 -28.79
N GLU A 283 -40.22 -5.48 -27.47
CA GLU A 283 -38.88 -5.44 -26.86
C GLU A 283 -38.16 -6.80 -26.96
N LYS A 284 -38.92 -7.90 -26.95
CA LYS A 284 -38.41 -9.25 -27.26
C LYS A 284 -38.10 -9.43 -28.75
N ALA A 285 -38.92 -8.84 -29.63
CA ALA A 285 -38.74 -8.95 -31.08
C ALA A 285 -37.49 -8.19 -31.59
N ARG A 286 -37.13 -7.05 -30.97
CA ARG A 286 -35.93 -6.27 -31.36
C ARG A 286 -34.59 -6.94 -30.98
N LYS A 287 -34.51 -7.65 -29.85
CA LYS A 287 -33.27 -8.34 -29.44
C LYS A 287 -32.98 -9.63 -30.20
N ALA A 288 -34.01 -10.29 -30.74
CA ALA A 288 -33.86 -11.57 -31.43
C ALA A 288 -33.51 -11.44 -32.93
N ALA A 289 -33.61 -10.26 -33.53
CA ALA A 289 -33.64 -10.13 -34.99
C ALA A 289 -32.29 -9.84 -35.70
N ASN A 290 -31.13 -9.83 -35.03
CA ASN A 290 -29.86 -9.44 -35.70
C ASN A 290 -28.52 -10.03 -35.17
N ALA A 291 -28.50 -11.20 -34.53
CA ALA A 291 -27.25 -11.75 -34.00
C ALA A 291 -26.54 -12.70 -34.99
N VAL A 292 -25.74 -12.15 -35.91
CA VAL A 292 -24.64 -12.92 -36.52
C VAL A 292 -23.53 -13.03 -35.47
N GLN A 293 -23.21 -14.26 -35.05
CA GLN A 293 -22.19 -14.51 -34.03
C GLN A 293 -20.82 -14.63 -34.71
N TYR A 294 -19.97 -13.62 -34.53
CA TYR A 294 -18.62 -13.57 -35.10
C TYR A 294 -17.60 -14.34 -34.25
N GLU A 295 -16.48 -14.74 -34.87
CA GLU A 295 -15.39 -15.43 -34.18
C GLU A 295 -14.78 -14.50 -33.10
N GLN A 296 -14.56 -15.05 -31.90
CA GLN A 296 -14.13 -14.28 -30.73
C GLN A 296 -12.60 -14.31 -30.53
N THR A 297 -11.89 -15.02 -31.41
CA THR A 297 -10.43 -15.16 -31.37
C THR A 297 -9.82 -14.93 -32.74
N TYR A 298 -8.62 -14.36 -32.77
CA TYR A 298 -7.79 -14.28 -33.95
C TYR A 298 -6.49 -15.06 -33.69
N ASP A 299 -6.20 -16.08 -34.50
CA ASP A 299 -5.08 -17.03 -34.28
C ASP A 299 -5.04 -17.62 -32.85
N GLY A 300 -6.21 -17.92 -32.28
CA GLY A 300 -6.32 -18.47 -30.92
C GLY A 300 -6.12 -17.46 -29.78
N VAL A 301 -6.00 -16.17 -30.06
CA VAL A 301 -5.93 -15.09 -29.06
C VAL A 301 -7.26 -14.33 -29.04
N PRO A 302 -7.89 -14.08 -27.87
CA PRO A 302 -9.13 -13.30 -27.79
C PRO A 302 -8.95 -11.88 -28.35
N TYR A 303 -9.96 -11.39 -29.08
CA TYR A 303 -9.93 -10.02 -29.62
C TYR A 303 -9.80 -8.96 -28.51
N GLU A 304 -10.35 -9.19 -27.31
CA GLU A 304 -10.21 -8.29 -26.16
C GLU A 304 -8.72 -8.03 -25.82
N GLU A 305 -7.90 -9.08 -25.81
CA GLU A 305 -6.46 -8.97 -25.48
C GLU A 305 -5.69 -8.25 -26.62
N ILE A 306 -6.10 -8.47 -27.88
CA ILE A 306 -5.49 -7.82 -29.05
C ILE A 306 -5.84 -6.33 -29.07
N VAL A 307 -7.10 -5.98 -28.83
CA VAL A 307 -7.61 -4.61 -28.73
C VAL A 307 -6.87 -3.87 -27.62
N LYS A 308 -6.77 -4.47 -26.44
CA LYS A 308 -6.01 -3.88 -25.32
C LYS A 308 -4.55 -3.61 -25.67
N ALA A 309 -3.85 -4.57 -26.27
CA ALA A 309 -2.47 -4.38 -26.71
C ALA A 309 -2.34 -3.30 -27.81
N LEU A 310 -3.33 -3.20 -28.70
CA LEU A 310 -3.37 -2.19 -29.75
C LEU A 310 -3.56 -0.79 -29.17
N VAL A 311 -4.46 -0.63 -28.19
CA VAL A 311 -4.68 0.63 -27.46
C VAL A 311 -3.40 1.08 -26.76
N GLU A 312 -2.69 0.17 -26.09
CA GLU A 312 -1.41 0.47 -25.43
C GLU A 312 -0.35 0.92 -26.44
N LEU A 313 -0.19 0.21 -27.57
CA LEU A 313 0.76 0.58 -28.63
C LEU A 313 0.38 1.89 -29.34
N MET A 314 -0.90 2.26 -29.34
CA MET A 314 -1.40 3.54 -29.85
C MET A 314 -1.20 4.71 -28.88
N GLY A 315 -0.60 4.48 -27.71
CA GLY A 315 -0.31 5.50 -26.69
C GLY A 315 -1.30 5.52 -25.51
N GLY A 316 -2.09 4.46 -25.34
CA GLY A 316 -3.09 4.33 -24.28
C GLY A 316 -4.46 4.90 -24.65
N ALA A 317 -5.40 4.82 -23.69
CA ALA A 317 -6.79 5.22 -23.92
C ALA A 317 -6.92 6.71 -24.31
N PRO A 318 -7.78 7.06 -25.28
CA PRO A 318 -7.92 8.43 -25.76
C PRO A 318 -8.61 9.35 -24.75
N VAL A 319 -8.11 10.59 -24.65
CA VAL A 319 -8.82 11.69 -23.97
C VAL A 319 -10.14 12.02 -24.68
N HIS A 320 -11.14 12.51 -23.95
CA HIS A 320 -12.53 12.67 -24.44
C HIS A 320 -12.66 13.42 -25.78
N GLY A 321 -11.83 14.44 -26.03
CA GLY A 321 -11.85 15.20 -27.29
C GLY A 321 -11.30 14.47 -28.51
N ASN A 322 -10.58 13.36 -28.32
CA ASN A 322 -9.93 12.60 -29.39
C ASN A 322 -10.52 11.19 -29.58
N ARG A 323 -11.59 10.85 -28.85
CA ARG A 323 -12.22 9.51 -28.86
C ARG A 323 -12.66 9.09 -30.24
N ASN A 324 -13.45 9.90 -30.95
CA ASN A 324 -13.87 9.56 -32.32
C ASN A 324 -12.70 9.38 -33.30
N ASN A 325 -11.64 10.18 -33.22
CA ASN A 325 -10.47 10.00 -34.09
C ASN A 325 -9.69 8.74 -33.72
N PHE A 326 -9.57 8.45 -32.42
CA PHE A 326 -8.92 7.24 -31.94
C PHE A 326 -9.70 5.99 -32.34
N ILE A 327 -11.02 5.94 -32.09
CA ILE A 327 -11.93 4.88 -32.53
C ILE A 327 -11.86 4.70 -34.04
N TYR A 328 -11.78 5.78 -34.81
CA TYR A 328 -11.59 5.69 -36.26
C TYR A 328 -10.26 5.03 -36.65
N ARG A 329 -9.15 5.46 -36.03
CA ARG A 329 -7.81 4.90 -36.28
C ARG A 329 -7.71 3.44 -35.85
N GLU A 330 -8.26 3.11 -34.69
CA GLU A 330 -8.34 1.76 -34.16
C GLU A 330 -9.21 0.86 -35.04
N ALA A 331 -10.39 1.33 -35.47
CA ALA A 331 -11.23 0.61 -36.42
C ALA A 331 -10.48 0.34 -37.73
N CYS A 332 -9.72 1.32 -38.26
CA CYS A 332 -8.89 1.12 -39.46
C CYS A 332 -7.85 0.00 -39.28
N LEU A 333 -7.34 -0.22 -38.06
CA LEU A 333 -6.39 -1.27 -37.73
C LEU A 333 -7.09 -2.62 -37.49
N LEU A 334 -8.22 -2.63 -36.80
CA LEU A 334 -9.02 -3.84 -36.53
C LEU A 334 -9.61 -4.46 -37.80
N ARG A 335 -9.82 -3.67 -38.86
CA ARG A 335 -10.22 -4.17 -40.19
C ARG A 335 -9.31 -5.27 -40.73
N TYR A 336 -8.01 -5.25 -40.42
CA TYR A 336 -7.05 -6.25 -40.88
C TYR A 336 -7.26 -7.63 -40.25
N ILE A 337 -7.92 -7.68 -39.08
CA ILE A 337 -8.17 -8.92 -38.33
C ILE A 337 -9.66 -9.24 -38.19
N CYS A 338 -10.56 -8.35 -38.62
CA CYS A 338 -12.02 -8.53 -38.60
C CYS A 338 -12.63 -8.51 -40.01
N ASN A 339 -11.86 -8.89 -41.04
CA ASN A 339 -12.29 -8.97 -42.45
C ASN A 339 -12.96 -7.70 -43.02
N SER A 340 -12.60 -6.52 -42.53
CA SER A 340 -13.26 -5.25 -42.87
C SER A 340 -14.79 -5.22 -42.63
N GLU A 341 -15.33 -6.09 -41.79
CA GLU A 341 -16.75 -6.10 -41.45
C GLU A 341 -17.07 -5.15 -40.29
N ALA A 342 -17.84 -4.10 -40.57
CA ALA A 342 -18.22 -3.12 -39.56
C ALA A 342 -19.01 -3.76 -38.40
N ALA A 343 -19.87 -4.73 -38.68
CA ALA A 343 -20.65 -5.43 -37.65
C ALA A 343 -19.75 -6.24 -36.68
N TRP A 344 -18.67 -6.84 -37.18
CA TRP A 344 -17.70 -7.55 -36.35
C TRP A 344 -16.85 -6.58 -35.52
N ILE A 345 -16.34 -5.50 -36.13
CA ILE A 345 -15.53 -4.50 -35.42
C ILE A 345 -16.32 -3.87 -34.27
N LYS A 346 -17.61 -3.57 -34.47
CA LYS A 346 -18.49 -3.02 -33.42
C LYS A 346 -18.64 -3.94 -32.19
N GLN A 347 -18.42 -5.25 -32.34
CA GLN A 347 -18.49 -6.20 -31.21
C GLN A 347 -17.21 -6.22 -30.37
N VAL A 348 -16.06 -5.86 -30.95
CA VAL A 348 -14.75 -6.00 -30.30
C VAL A 348 -14.09 -4.66 -29.92
N ILE A 349 -14.45 -3.57 -30.60
CA ILE A 349 -13.86 -2.25 -30.39
C ILE A 349 -14.35 -1.61 -29.09
N GLU A 350 -13.45 -0.98 -28.34
CA GLU A 350 -13.82 -0.19 -27.17
C GLU A 350 -14.36 1.17 -27.61
N THR A 351 -15.50 1.60 -27.06
CA THR A 351 -16.09 2.91 -27.38
C THR A 351 -15.50 4.04 -26.52
N PHE A 352 -14.70 3.71 -25.52
CA PHE A 352 -14.10 4.65 -24.55
C PHE A 352 -15.10 5.64 -23.92
N GLY A 353 -16.38 5.27 -23.83
CA GLY A 353 -17.46 6.14 -23.33
C GLY A 353 -17.93 7.22 -24.31
N GLU A 354 -17.66 7.09 -25.61
CA GLU A 354 -18.32 7.83 -26.68
C GLU A 354 -19.76 7.32 -26.90
N ASP A 355 -20.65 8.17 -27.40
CA ASP A 355 -22.01 7.77 -27.79
C ASP A 355 -21.96 6.62 -28.81
N GLU A 356 -22.68 5.53 -28.51
CA GLU A 356 -22.60 4.27 -29.26
C GLU A 356 -22.98 4.45 -30.73
N ALA A 357 -24.00 5.28 -31.02
CA ALA A 357 -24.39 5.56 -32.40
C ALA A 357 -23.30 6.33 -33.15
N LYS A 358 -22.62 7.29 -32.50
CA LYS A 358 -21.48 8.01 -33.09
C LYS A 358 -20.23 7.14 -33.26
N ALA A 359 -19.89 6.32 -32.28
CA ALA A 359 -18.77 5.40 -32.36
C ALA A 359 -18.99 4.37 -33.49
N PHE A 360 -20.20 3.81 -33.59
CA PHE A 360 -20.53 2.84 -34.63
C PHE A 360 -20.64 3.45 -36.02
N ALA A 361 -21.13 4.69 -36.15
CA ALA A 361 -21.05 5.44 -37.40
C ALA A 361 -19.60 5.69 -37.82
N THR A 362 -18.71 5.94 -36.85
CA THR A 362 -17.27 6.10 -37.09
C THR A 362 -16.62 4.79 -37.58
N VAL A 363 -16.99 3.65 -37.00
CA VAL A 363 -16.55 2.32 -37.48
C VAL A 363 -17.03 2.06 -38.90
N GLU A 364 -18.28 2.39 -39.22
CA GLU A 364 -18.82 2.25 -40.59
C GLU A 364 -18.06 3.13 -41.58
N ASN A 365 -17.70 4.35 -41.19
CA ASN A 365 -16.92 5.24 -42.02
C ASN A 365 -15.49 4.71 -42.24
N ALA A 366 -14.85 4.15 -41.21
CA ALA A 366 -13.54 3.52 -41.33
C ALA A 366 -13.53 2.33 -42.30
N CYS A 367 -14.62 1.57 -42.38
CA CYS A 367 -14.77 0.42 -43.29
C CYS A 367 -14.98 0.83 -44.76
N LYS A 368 -15.42 2.07 -45.03
CA LYS A 368 -15.64 2.58 -46.40
C LYS A 368 -14.36 3.06 -47.09
N VAL A 369 -13.26 3.22 -46.35
CA VAL A 369 -11.99 3.70 -46.90
C VAL A 369 -11.17 2.55 -47.48
N ALA A 370 -10.47 2.80 -48.60
CA ALA A 370 -9.60 1.81 -49.22
C ALA A 370 -8.53 1.30 -48.23
N GLN A 371 -8.37 -0.02 -48.16
CA GLN A 371 -7.39 -0.69 -47.28
C GLN A 371 -6.21 -1.19 -48.10
N SER A 372 -5.00 -1.10 -47.54
CA SER A 372 -3.83 -1.79 -48.10
C SER A 372 -3.98 -3.30 -47.92
N THR A 373 -3.37 -4.10 -48.79
CA THR A 373 -3.29 -5.57 -48.62
C THR A 373 -2.28 -5.98 -47.55
N ALA A 374 -1.33 -5.11 -47.21
CA ALA A 374 -0.30 -5.40 -46.21
C ALA A 374 -0.76 -5.00 -44.80
N ILE A 375 -0.71 -5.95 -43.86
CA ILE A 375 -1.03 -5.70 -42.44
C ILE A 375 0.02 -4.76 -41.83
N PRO A 376 -0.39 -3.64 -41.19
CA PRO A 376 0.51 -2.72 -40.51
C PRO A 376 1.29 -3.39 -39.38
N ASP A 377 2.55 -2.99 -39.19
CA ASP A 377 3.41 -3.59 -38.17
C ASP A 377 2.87 -3.38 -36.74
N LEU A 378 2.13 -2.29 -36.51
CA LEU A 378 1.44 -2.05 -35.25
C LEU A 378 0.43 -3.16 -34.90
N VAL A 379 -0.32 -3.65 -35.90
CA VAL A 379 -1.29 -4.74 -35.72
C VAL A 379 -0.56 -6.07 -35.46
N LYS A 380 0.52 -6.35 -36.21
CA LYS A 380 1.35 -7.55 -35.97
C LYS A 380 1.94 -7.56 -34.56
N GLN A 381 2.48 -6.42 -34.11
CA GLN A 381 3.03 -6.24 -32.77
C GLN A 381 1.94 -6.39 -31.70
N ALA A 382 0.74 -5.84 -31.91
CA ALA A 382 -0.39 -5.98 -30.99
C ALA A 382 -0.81 -7.45 -30.86
N VAL A 383 -0.97 -8.17 -31.97
CA VAL A 383 -1.31 -9.61 -31.97
C VAL A 383 -0.23 -10.43 -31.27
N GLU A 384 1.05 -10.17 -31.53
CA GLU A 384 2.15 -10.90 -30.89
C GLU A 384 2.24 -10.60 -29.38
N THR A 385 2.05 -9.35 -28.98
CA THR A 385 2.04 -8.93 -27.57
C THR A 385 0.86 -9.54 -26.82
N ALA A 386 -0.34 -9.46 -27.41
CA ALA A 386 -1.54 -10.07 -26.87
C ALA A 386 -1.40 -11.60 -26.76
N ARG A 387 -0.80 -12.26 -27.76
CA ARG A 387 -0.51 -13.70 -27.71
C ARG A 387 0.39 -14.05 -26.53
N LYS A 388 1.50 -13.31 -26.35
CA LYS A 388 2.44 -13.52 -25.23
C LYS A 388 1.75 -13.31 -23.88
N ASN A 389 1.00 -12.23 -23.74
CA ASN A 389 0.26 -11.91 -22.50
C ASN A 389 -0.82 -12.95 -22.19
N HIS A 390 -1.58 -13.38 -23.20
CA HIS A 390 -2.62 -14.37 -23.05
C HIS A 390 -2.07 -15.74 -22.62
N LEU A 391 -0.98 -16.19 -23.27
CA LEU A 391 -0.26 -17.41 -22.89
C LEU A 391 0.29 -17.32 -21.46
N ALA A 392 0.89 -16.18 -21.10
CA ALA A 392 1.41 -15.94 -19.75
C ALA A 392 0.29 -15.97 -18.69
N LYS A 393 -0.86 -15.36 -18.98
CA LYS A 393 -2.04 -15.35 -18.09
C LYS A 393 -2.60 -16.77 -17.90
N GLN A 394 -2.80 -17.52 -18.97
CA GLN A 394 -3.24 -18.92 -18.89
C GLN A 394 -2.25 -19.79 -18.10
N ALA A 395 -0.95 -19.63 -18.35
CA ALA A 395 0.10 -20.36 -17.63
C ALA A 395 0.12 -19.99 -16.13
N THR A 396 -0.09 -18.72 -15.80
CA THR A 396 -0.18 -18.21 -14.43
C THR A 396 -1.40 -18.76 -13.68
N GLU A 397 -2.57 -18.78 -14.33
CA GLU A 397 -3.82 -19.34 -13.79
C GLU A 397 -3.67 -20.85 -13.55
N LYS A 398 -3.16 -21.59 -14.55
CA LYS A 398 -2.90 -23.03 -14.44
C LYS A 398 -1.87 -23.36 -13.35
N ALA A 399 -0.89 -22.48 -13.16
CA ALA A 399 0.14 -22.61 -12.13
C ALA A 399 -0.35 -22.23 -10.71
N GLY A 400 -1.50 -21.54 -10.60
CA GLY A 400 -2.05 -21.09 -9.33
C GLY A 400 -1.21 -20.03 -8.61
N ILE A 401 -0.37 -19.27 -9.35
CA ILE A 401 0.53 -18.26 -8.77
C ILE A 401 -0.26 -17.16 -8.04
N TYR A 402 -1.37 -16.72 -8.61
CA TYR A 402 -2.31 -15.77 -8.01
C TYR A 402 -3.62 -16.43 -7.56
N ALA A 403 -3.60 -17.71 -7.19
CA ALA A 403 -4.80 -18.39 -6.71
C ALA A 403 -5.40 -17.64 -5.51
N ASP A 404 -6.74 -17.53 -5.45
CA ASP A 404 -7.42 -16.82 -4.37
C ASP A 404 -7.26 -17.50 -3.00
N VAL A 405 -7.02 -18.82 -3.02
CA VAL A 405 -6.86 -19.66 -1.83
C VAL A 405 -5.43 -20.20 -1.73
N PRO A 406 -4.88 -20.30 -0.51
CA PRO A 406 -3.55 -20.84 -0.31
C PRO A 406 -3.49 -22.34 -0.59
N PRO A 407 -2.29 -22.88 -0.87
CA PRO A 407 -2.10 -24.33 -0.97
C PRO A 407 -2.49 -25.01 0.34
N GLN A 408 -3.22 -26.13 0.23
CA GLN A 408 -3.74 -26.87 1.38
C GLN A 408 -2.61 -27.53 2.18
N LEU A 409 -2.67 -27.41 3.50
CA LEU A 409 -1.71 -28.03 4.41
C LEU A 409 -1.74 -29.57 4.25
N PRO A 410 -0.58 -30.25 4.16
CA PRO A 410 -0.56 -31.70 3.95
C PRO A 410 -1.26 -32.46 5.07
N ALA A 411 -2.02 -33.50 4.69
CA ALA A 411 -2.74 -34.34 5.66
C ALA A 411 -1.79 -35.06 6.64
N LYS A 412 -0.60 -35.45 6.17
CA LYS A 412 0.46 -36.04 6.99
C LYS A 412 1.53 -34.99 7.29
N LEU A 413 1.55 -34.53 8.53
CA LEU A 413 2.54 -33.56 9.02
C LEU A 413 3.70 -34.28 9.74
N PRO A 414 4.92 -33.70 9.71
CA PRO A 414 6.00 -34.10 10.61
C PRO A 414 5.51 -34.12 12.05
N LYS A 415 5.97 -35.09 12.85
CA LYS A 415 5.48 -35.30 14.23
C LYS A 415 5.56 -34.02 15.08
N LEU A 416 6.67 -33.28 14.98
CA LEU A 416 6.86 -32.00 15.65
C LEU A 416 5.82 -30.95 15.21
N ILE A 417 5.62 -30.75 13.91
CA ILE A 417 4.64 -29.77 13.39
C ILE A 417 3.21 -30.18 13.74
N LYS A 418 2.90 -31.48 13.69
CA LYS A 418 1.60 -32.03 14.13
C LYS A 418 1.34 -31.72 15.60
N LEU A 419 2.36 -31.88 16.46
CA LEU A 419 2.27 -31.53 17.87
C LEU A 419 2.04 -30.03 18.04
N LEU A 420 2.89 -29.18 17.46
CA LEU A 420 2.83 -27.72 17.62
C LEU A 420 1.53 -27.08 17.11
N THR A 421 0.87 -27.69 16.13
CA THR A 421 -0.42 -27.24 15.58
C THR A 421 -1.64 -27.92 16.21
N SER A 422 -1.45 -28.83 17.16
CA SER A 422 -2.54 -29.68 17.71
C SER A 422 -3.57 -28.92 18.56
N LYS A 423 -3.20 -27.77 19.12
CA LYS A 423 -4.02 -26.98 20.05
C LYS A 423 -4.74 -25.81 19.39
N VAL A 424 -4.60 -25.63 18.07
CA VAL A 424 -5.25 -24.54 17.34
C VAL A 424 -6.26 -25.06 16.31
N PRO A 425 -7.32 -24.29 16.00
CA PRO A 425 -8.26 -24.62 14.94
C PRO A 425 -7.60 -24.68 13.55
N ALA A 426 -8.29 -25.30 12.58
CA ALA A 426 -7.77 -25.52 11.22
C ALA A 426 -7.25 -24.23 10.56
N ASP A 427 -8.01 -23.13 10.66
CA ASP A 427 -7.69 -21.81 10.07
C ASP A 427 -6.32 -21.24 10.52
N PHE A 428 -5.83 -21.67 11.69
CA PHE A 428 -4.59 -21.18 12.29
C PHE A 428 -3.41 -22.12 12.07
N LYS A 429 -3.64 -23.37 11.64
CA LYS A 429 -2.59 -24.40 11.55
C LYS A 429 -1.46 -24.00 10.60
N ALA A 430 -1.80 -23.41 9.45
CA ALA A 430 -0.81 -22.94 8.49
C ALA A 430 0.07 -21.82 9.08
N ALA A 431 -0.56 -20.83 9.72
CA ALA A 431 0.14 -19.72 10.38
C ALA A 431 1.08 -20.20 11.48
N VAL A 432 0.60 -21.09 12.36
CA VAL A 432 1.40 -21.70 13.43
C VAL A 432 2.54 -22.53 12.86
N ALA A 433 2.27 -23.36 11.85
CA ALA A 433 3.29 -24.24 11.25
C ALA A 433 4.47 -23.46 10.64
N MET A 434 4.23 -22.23 10.15
CA MET A 434 5.28 -21.34 9.66
C MET A 434 5.96 -20.56 10.79
N ALA A 435 5.19 -20.04 11.75
CA ALA A 435 5.66 -19.13 12.78
C ALA A 435 6.58 -19.78 13.84
N VAL A 436 6.53 -21.10 14.03
CA VAL A 436 7.36 -21.78 15.06
C VAL A 436 8.84 -21.86 14.72
N PHE A 437 9.22 -21.69 13.45
CA PHE A 437 10.59 -21.97 13.00
C PHE A 437 11.67 -21.03 13.54
N PRO A 438 11.48 -19.69 13.60
CA PRO A 438 12.48 -18.82 14.21
C PRO A 438 12.79 -19.18 15.67
N ALA A 439 11.76 -19.57 16.44
CA ALA A 439 11.91 -20.03 17.82
C ALA A 439 12.64 -21.37 17.93
N LEU A 440 12.31 -22.35 17.07
CA LEU A 440 13.02 -23.63 17.00
C LEU A 440 14.50 -23.43 16.61
N ALA A 441 14.74 -22.63 15.57
CA ALA A 441 16.08 -22.32 15.09
C ALA A 441 16.93 -21.60 16.13
N ALA A 442 16.29 -20.84 17.04
CA ALA A 442 16.97 -20.24 18.18
C ALA A 442 17.58 -21.27 19.15
N HIS A 443 17.32 -22.57 19.04
CA HIS A 443 17.99 -23.57 19.89
C HIS A 443 19.33 -24.05 19.33
N LEU A 444 19.57 -23.81 18.03
CA LEU A 444 20.81 -24.20 17.37
C LEU A 444 21.96 -23.26 17.75
N LYS A 445 23.15 -23.83 17.98
CA LYS A 445 24.37 -23.10 18.37
C LYS A 445 25.55 -23.63 17.55
N GLY A 446 26.21 -22.76 16.79
CA GLY A 446 27.35 -23.15 15.94
C GLY A 446 27.02 -24.24 14.91
N VAL A 447 25.75 -24.34 14.47
CA VAL A 447 25.31 -25.30 13.47
C VAL A 447 25.36 -24.65 12.09
N THR A 448 26.03 -25.32 11.17
CA THR A 448 26.17 -24.88 9.78
C THR A 448 25.75 -25.98 8.83
N PHE A 449 25.25 -25.63 7.66
CA PHE A 449 24.85 -26.59 6.62
C PHE A 449 25.09 -26.01 5.23
N ARG A 450 25.47 -26.87 4.28
CA ARG A 450 25.78 -26.45 2.91
C ARG A 450 24.53 -26.39 2.04
N TYR A 451 24.27 -25.22 1.45
CA TYR A 451 23.16 -25.00 0.52
C TYR A 451 23.49 -25.47 -0.90
N THR A 452 22.51 -25.42 -1.81
CA THR A 452 22.61 -25.91 -3.19
C THR A 452 23.65 -25.15 -4.02
N ASP A 453 23.79 -23.84 -3.77
CA ASP A 453 24.82 -22.94 -4.33
C ASP A 453 26.22 -23.13 -3.72
N ASN A 454 26.40 -24.16 -2.87
CA ASN A 454 27.64 -24.49 -2.16
C ASN A 454 28.04 -23.50 -1.05
N GLN A 455 27.22 -22.49 -0.76
CA GLN A 455 27.42 -21.59 0.38
C GLN A 455 27.07 -22.27 1.70
N VAL A 456 27.75 -21.84 2.77
CA VAL A 456 27.47 -22.32 4.13
C VAL A 456 26.40 -21.44 4.74
N HIS A 457 25.26 -22.05 5.07
CA HIS A 457 24.15 -21.40 5.74
C HIS A 457 24.13 -21.78 7.22
N GLU A 458 23.60 -20.86 8.03
CA GLU A 458 23.24 -21.10 9.43
C GLU A 458 21.71 -20.97 9.57
N ALA A 459 21.18 -21.24 10.77
CA ALA A 459 19.75 -21.27 11.05
C ALA A 459 19.13 -19.87 11.28
N ALA A 460 19.45 -18.92 10.40
CA ALA A 460 18.84 -17.58 10.42
C ALA A 460 17.43 -17.62 9.83
N MET A 461 16.42 -17.35 10.63
CA MET A 461 15.01 -17.49 10.24
C MET A 461 14.17 -16.37 10.86
N MET A 462 13.34 -15.75 10.02
CA MET A 462 12.43 -14.68 10.43
C MET A 462 11.06 -14.96 9.83
N ASN A 463 10.01 -14.73 10.63
CA ASN A 463 8.64 -14.93 10.17
C ASN A 463 7.78 -13.70 10.43
N LEU A 464 7.09 -13.24 9.39
CA LEU A 464 6.09 -12.17 9.45
C LEU A 464 4.69 -12.74 9.21
N LEU A 465 3.83 -12.63 10.22
CA LEU A 465 2.42 -13.02 10.13
C LEU A 465 1.56 -11.82 9.72
N ILE A 466 1.01 -11.86 8.51
CA ILE A 466 0.17 -10.80 7.94
C ILE A 466 -1.27 -11.29 7.93
N ALA A 467 -2.14 -10.70 8.74
CA ALA A 467 -3.56 -11.06 8.74
C ALA A 467 -4.47 -9.89 9.12
N ALA A 468 -5.74 -10.01 8.78
CA ALA A 468 -6.77 -9.01 9.08
C ALA A 468 -6.80 -8.62 10.58
N MET A 469 -7.35 -7.45 10.87
CA MET A 469 -7.56 -7.00 12.25
C MET A 469 -8.48 -7.99 12.98
N SER A 470 -8.21 -8.24 14.27
CA SER A 470 -8.99 -9.17 15.09
C SER A 470 -9.06 -10.64 14.58
N SER A 471 -8.15 -11.05 13.69
CA SER A 471 -8.08 -12.44 13.19
C SER A 471 -7.54 -13.46 14.20
N GLY A 472 -7.06 -13.02 15.36
CA GLY A 472 -6.42 -13.89 16.36
C GLY A 472 -4.93 -14.14 16.11
N LYS A 473 -4.19 -13.15 15.56
CA LYS A 473 -2.75 -13.27 15.27
C LYS A 473 -1.91 -13.77 16.45
N SER A 474 -2.27 -13.39 17.68
CA SER A 474 -1.58 -13.80 18.90
C SER A 474 -1.69 -15.30 19.22
N LEU A 475 -2.56 -16.06 18.54
CA LEU A 475 -2.68 -17.51 18.77
C LEU A 475 -1.41 -18.29 18.39
N VAL A 476 -0.53 -17.72 17.57
CA VAL A 476 0.78 -18.32 17.29
C VAL A 476 1.73 -18.27 18.49
N ASN A 477 1.44 -17.45 19.50
CA ASN A 477 2.30 -17.25 20.66
C ASN A 477 2.32 -18.46 21.59
N GLY A 478 1.20 -19.15 21.79
CA GLY A 478 1.11 -20.32 22.68
C GLY A 478 2.18 -21.41 22.41
N PRO A 479 2.30 -21.94 21.17
CA PRO A 479 3.33 -22.93 20.87
C PRO A 479 4.74 -22.34 20.87
N ILE A 480 4.91 -21.08 20.46
CA ILE A 480 6.21 -20.38 20.50
C ILE A 480 6.71 -20.25 21.94
N ASP A 481 5.85 -19.85 22.87
CA ASP A 481 6.18 -19.65 24.29
C ASP A 481 6.58 -20.99 24.93
N CYS A 482 6.00 -22.12 24.49
CA CYS A 482 6.43 -23.45 24.91
C CYS A 482 7.79 -23.86 24.31
N ILE A 483 8.10 -23.43 23.08
CA ILE A 483 9.39 -23.73 22.44
C ILE A 483 10.54 -23.02 23.16
N ILE A 484 10.36 -21.76 23.55
CA ILE A 484 11.44 -20.93 24.14
C ILE A 484 11.52 -21.03 25.67
N GLU A 485 10.73 -21.89 26.31
CA GLU A 485 10.60 -21.93 27.77
C GLU A 485 11.93 -22.22 28.47
N ASP A 486 12.76 -23.12 27.95
CA ASP A 486 14.10 -23.42 28.46
C ASP A 486 15.05 -22.22 28.34
N LEU A 487 14.99 -21.49 27.23
CA LEU A 487 15.74 -20.25 27.02
C LEU A 487 15.33 -19.16 28.02
N VAL A 488 14.02 -19.03 28.29
CA VAL A 488 13.51 -18.08 29.29
C VAL A 488 14.00 -18.43 30.70
N GLN A 489 14.03 -19.72 31.08
CA GLN A 489 14.57 -20.13 32.38
C GLN A 489 16.07 -19.86 32.49
N MET A 490 16.83 -20.14 31.43
CA MET A 490 18.27 -19.84 31.38
C MET A 490 18.51 -18.33 31.50
N ASP A 491 17.76 -17.52 30.76
CA ASP A 491 17.86 -16.07 30.79
C ASP A 491 17.49 -15.49 32.16
N LYS A 492 16.57 -16.10 32.91
CA LYS A 492 16.23 -15.66 34.27
C LYS A 492 17.46 -15.69 35.18
N VAL A 493 18.26 -16.75 35.10
CA VAL A 493 19.51 -16.88 35.86
C VAL A 493 20.54 -15.84 35.39
N ASN A 494 20.71 -15.68 34.07
CA ASN A 494 21.69 -14.73 33.53
C ASN A 494 21.29 -13.25 33.76
N ARG A 495 19.99 -12.95 33.82
CA ARG A 495 19.48 -11.62 34.20
C ARG A 495 19.75 -11.32 35.66
N GLN A 496 19.63 -12.32 36.55
CA GLN A 496 20.01 -12.14 37.95
C GLN A 496 21.52 -11.86 38.08
N LYS A 497 22.38 -12.66 37.40
CA LYS A 497 23.83 -12.40 37.37
C LYS A 497 24.17 -11.00 36.85
N GLU A 498 23.49 -10.55 35.79
CA GLU A 498 23.69 -9.20 35.26
C GLU A 498 23.24 -8.11 36.24
N GLN A 499 22.18 -8.36 37.02
CA GLN A 499 21.70 -7.43 38.04
C GLN A 499 22.67 -7.37 39.22
N ASP A 500 23.13 -8.51 39.73
CA ASP A 500 24.09 -8.60 40.83
C ASP A 500 25.39 -7.84 40.48
N TRP A 501 25.88 -8.01 39.25
CA TRP A 501 27.03 -7.25 38.75
C TRP A 501 26.75 -5.74 38.67
N LYS A 502 25.58 -5.32 38.17
CA LYS A 502 25.22 -3.89 38.12
C LYS A 502 25.16 -3.28 39.52
N ASP A 503 24.61 -4.00 40.49
CA ASP A 503 24.50 -3.54 41.87
C ASP A 503 25.90 -3.40 42.49
N GLU A 504 26.79 -4.37 42.31
CA GLU A 504 28.19 -4.28 42.74
C GLU A 504 28.89 -3.05 42.12
N VAL A 505 28.76 -2.85 40.80
CA VAL A 505 29.33 -1.69 40.10
C VAL A 505 28.80 -0.36 40.65
N ASN A 506 27.51 -0.30 40.99
CA ASN A 506 26.87 0.91 41.50
C ASN A 506 27.28 1.25 42.93
N THR A 507 27.69 0.26 43.74
CA THR A 507 28.21 0.51 45.10
C THR A 507 29.62 1.14 45.10
N MET A 508 30.34 1.11 43.97
CA MET A 508 31.72 1.59 43.88
C MET A 508 31.83 2.98 43.22
N GLY A 509 32.33 3.96 43.97
CA GLY A 509 32.57 5.32 43.45
C GLY A 509 33.80 5.44 42.54
N ASP A 510 34.86 4.64 42.78
CA ASP A 510 36.10 4.68 41.99
C ASP A 510 35.99 3.80 40.74
N ASN A 511 36.05 4.43 39.56
CA ASN A 511 35.95 3.75 38.28
C ASN A 511 37.07 2.73 38.01
N LYS A 512 38.24 2.83 38.68
CA LYS A 512 39.32 1.85 38.52
C LYS A 512 39.10 0.56 39.31
N LYS A 513 38.19 0.59 40.30
CA LYS A 513 37.87 -0.55 41.17
C LYS A 513 36.62 -1.32 40.73
N LYS A 514 35.82 -0.74 39.83
CA LYS A 514 34.60 -1.36 39.32
C LYS A 514 34.89 -2.72 38.65
N PRO A 515 34.15 -3.78 39.00
CA PRO A 515 34.36 -5.10 38.40
C PRO A 515 33.98 -5.09 36.91
N VAL A 516 34.75 -5.84 36.12
CA VAL A 516 34.46 -6.06 34.69
C VAL A 516 33.20 -6.93 34.57
N ARG A 517 32.37 -6.69 33.54
CA ARG A 517 31.17 -7.50 33.28
C ARG A 517 31.58 -8.97 33.06
N PRO A 518 30.97 -9.93 33.78
CA PRO A 518 31.25 -11.35 33.55
C PRO A 518 30.97 -11.78 32.11
N GLU A 519 31.89 -12.55 31.52
CA GLU A 519 31.77 -13.02 30.13
C GLU A 519 30.78 -14.18 29.95
N ASP A 520 30.40 -14.85 31.04
CA ASP A 520 29.46 -15.98 31.02
C ASP A 520 27.98 -15.55 31.03
N ILE A 521 27.69 -14.25 31.09
CA ILE A 521 26.32 -13.71 30.98
C ILE A 521 25.86 -13.79 29.52
N CYS A 522 24.92 -14.69 29.25
CA CYS A 522 24.30 -14.82 27.93
C CYS A 522 22.77 -14.72 28.05
N ILE A 523 22.19 -13.62 27.57
CA ILE A 523 20.74 -13.39 27.53
C ILE A 523 20.28 -13.44 26.08
N ARG A 524 19.40 -14.39 25.77
CA ARG A 524 19.03 -14.74 24.39
C ARG A 524 17.67 -14.24 23.98
N ILE A 525 16.72 -14.17 24.91
CA ILE A 525 15.38 -13.64 24.69
C ILE A 525 15.42 -12.13 24.91
N VAL A 526 15.27 -11.38 23.81
CA VAL A 526 15.43 -9.93 23.80
C VAL A 526 14.11 -9.20 23.56
N SER A 527 14.00 -8.00 24.13
CA SER A 527 12.89 -7.08 23.91
C SER A 527 13.15 -6.19 22.67
N PRO A 528 12.11 -5.75 21.94
CA PRO A 528 12.27 -4.72 20.91
C PRO A 528 12.73 -3.35 21.45
N ASP A 529 12.67 -3.12 22.76
CA ASP A 529 13.04 -1.84 23.39
C ASP A 529 14.52 -1.76 23.81
N LEU A 530 15.42 -2.49 23.13
CA LEU A 530 16.85 -2.43 23.43
C LEU A 530 17.51 -1.24 22.74
N THR A 531 18.41 -0.57 23.46
CA THR A 531 19.33 0.39 22.84
C THR A 531 20.29 -0.34 21.89
N ARG A 532 20.78 0.34 20.84
CA ARG A 532 21.73 -0.27 19.89
C ARG A 532 22.96 -0.86 20.57
N ALA A 533 23.50 -0.20 21.61
CA ALA A 533 24.63 -0.70 22.36
C ALA A 533 24.30 -2.00 23.12
N ALA A 534 23.12 -2.07 23.74
CA ALA A 534 22.66 -3.29 24.40
C ALA A 534 22.43 -4.41 23.39
N TYR A 535 21.85 -4.11 22.22
CA TYR A 535 21.65 -5.09 21.15
C TYR A 535 22.99 -5.69 20.66
N ILE A 536 23.99 -4.86 20.35
CA ILE A 536 25.31 -5.34 19.92
C ILE A 536 25.99 -6.13 21.05
N GLN A 537 25.86 -5.71 22.31
CA GLN A 537 26.37 -6.49 23.45
C GLN A 537 25.72 -7.87 23.53
N ARG A 538 24.40 -7.98 23.31
CA ARG A 538 23.71 -9.28 23.30
C ARG A 538 24.18 -10.17 22.16
N LEU A 539 24.45 -9.60 20.98
CA LEU A 539 25.02 -10.35 19.85
C LEU A 539 26.44 -10.87 20.17
N ASP A 540 27.28 -10.06 20.82
CA ASP A 540 28.60 -10.48 21.29
C ASP A 540 28.51 -11.58 22.36
N ASP A 541 27.58 -11.45 23.31
CA ASP A 541 27.34 -12.45 24.36
C ASP A 541 26.97 -13.82 23.73
N VAL A 542 26.10 -13.85 22.71
CA VAL A 542 25.72 -15.12 22.05
C VAL A 542 26.80 -15.68 21.12
N GLN A 543 27.62 -14.82 20.50
CA GLN A 543 28.80 -15.23 19.74
C GLN A 543 29.77 -16.00 20.65
N LYS A 544 30.08 -15.43 21.83
CA LYS A 544 30.96 -16.04 22.83
C LYS A 544 30.35 -17.31 23.44
N ALA A 545 29.03 -17.36 23.57
CA ALA A 545 28.29 -18.54 24.05
C ALA A 545 28.08 -19.63 22.97
N GLY A 546 29.08 -19.84 22.10
CA GLY A 546 29.09 -20.90 21.10
C GLY A 546 28.27 -20.59 19.85
N ASP A 547 28.33 -19.36 19.34
CA ASP A 547 27.60 -18.94 18.13
C ASP A 547 26.09 -19.19 18.24
N ALA A 548 25.51 -18.83 19.39
CA ALA A 548 24.08 -18.93 19.65
C ALA A 548 23.27 -17.84 18.94
N TYR A 549 21.95 -18.03 18.86
CA TYR A 549 21.01 -17.04 18.33
C TYR A 549 20.29 -16.26 19.44
N LEU A 550 20.07 -14.97 19.20
CA LEU A 550 19.06 -14.16 19.88
C LEU A 550 17.67 -14.48 19.31
N TYR A 551 16.64 -14.32 20.15
CA TYR A 551 15.24 -14.46 19.75
C TYR A 551 14.38 -13.30 20.26
N CYS A 552 13.50 -12.78 19.40
CA CYS A 552 12.49 -11.79 19.76
C CYS A 552 11.13 -12.11 19.17
N LYS A 553 10.08 -11.86 19.94
CA LYS A 553 8.69 -11.89 19.50
C LYS A 553 8.14 -10.47 19.54
N MET A 554 7.59 -10.00 18.43
CA MET A 554 7.10 -8.64 18.25
C MET A 554 5.62 -8.68 17.85
N ASP A 555 4.79 -7.89 18.53
CA ASP A 555 3.35 -7.84 18.20
C ASP A 555 3.08 -7.07 16.90
N GLU A 556 3.93 -6.10 16.57
CA GLU A 556 3.84 -5.31 15.34
C GLU A 556 5.20 -5.20 14.63
N VAL A 557 5.19 -5.25 13.30
CA VAL A 557 6.40 -5.16 12.46
C VAL A 557 7.13 -3.82 12.63
N ASP A 558 6.41 -2.75 12.97
CA ASP A 558 6.97 -1.42 13.23
C ASP A 558 7.99 -1.40 14.38
N MET A 559 7.92 -2.39 15.29
CA MET A 559 8.89 -2.52 16.38
C MET A 559 10.32 -2.76 15.88
N LEU A 560 10.51 -3.24 14.65
CA LEU A 560 11.84 -3.38 14.03
C LEU A 560 12.57 -2.03 13.92
N ARG A 561 11.83 -0.92 13.80
CA ARG A 561 12.43 0.44 13.72
C ARG A 561 13.19 0.82 14.99
N LYS A 562 12.94 0.14 16.11
CA LYS A 562 13.64 0.39 17.38
C LYS A 562 15.07 -0.16 17.38
N PHE A 563 15.37 -1.15 16.55
CA PHE A 563 16.70 -1.75 16.45
C PHE A 563 17.63 -0.96 15.51
N ASN A 564 17.13 -0.55 14.34
CA ASN A 564 17.76 0.37 13.37
C ASN A 564 16.82 0.53 12.15
N ASP A 565 17.36 0.87 10.97
CA ASP A 565 16.76 0.62 9.66
C ASP A 565 16.28 -0.85 9.54
N PRO A 566 14.95 -1.10 9.47
CA PRO A 566 14.40 -2.45 9.42
C PRO A 566 14.85 -3.26 8.21
N SER A 567 15.00 -2.62 7.04
CA SER A 567 15.45 -3.33 5.83
C SER A 567 16.88 -3.85 6.00
N GLN A 568 17.79 -2.97 6.45
CA GLN A 568 19.15 -3.36 6.76
C GLN A 568 19.20 -4.48 7.80
N LEU A 569 18.42 -4.39 8.88
CA LEU A 569 18.37 -5.41 9.92
C LEU A 569 17.95 -6.78 9.35
N ILE A 570 16.88 -6.83 8.56
CA ILE A 570 16.40 -8.07 7.92
C ILE A 570 17.50 -8.72 7.08
N ARG A 571 18.22 -7.91 6.30
CA ARG A 571 19.33 -8.38 5.48
C ARG A 571 20.47 -8.92 6.32
N LEU A 572 20.92 -8.16 7.31
CA LEU A 572 21.99 -8.55 8.23
C LEU A 572 21.67 -9.87 8.94
N CYS A 573 20.45 -10.02 9.46
CA CYS A 573 19.99 -11.24 10.13
C CYS A 573 20.00 -12.44 9.17
N TRP A 574 19.40 -12.31 7.98
CA TRP A 574 19.28 -13.44 7.05
C TRP A 574 20.62 -13.90 6.49
N ASP A 575 21.50 -12.94 6.20
CA ASP A 575 22.83 -13.16 5.63
C ASP A 575 23.84 -13.54 6.74
N ASN A 576 23.47 -13.50 8.04
CA ASN A 576 24.36 -13.54 9.22
C ASN A 576 25.60 -12.63 9.06
N SER A 577 25.41 -11.46 8.46
CA SER A 577 26.47 -10.49 8.22
C SER A 577 26.87 -9.77 9.51
N GLU A 578 28.09 -9.24 9.54
CA GLU A 578 28.59 -8.48 10.68
C GLU A 578 27.84 -7.16 10.87
N ASP A 579 27.48 -6.88 12.11
CA ASP A 579 26.96 -5.59 12.56
C ASP A 579 27.81 -5.06 13.73
N GLY A 580 27.74 -3.76 13.97
CA GLY A 580 28.51 -3.06 15.00
C GLY A 580 29.41 -1.97 14.44
N GLN A 581 30.07 -1.26 15.36
CA GLN A 581 31.01 -0.19 15.04
C GLN A 581 32.36 -0.47 15.69
N GLU A 582 33.42 -0.26 14.94
CA GLU A 582 34.77 -0.22 15.49
C GLU A 582 34.99 1.17 16.13
N ARG A 583 35.16 1.21 17.44
CA ARG A 583 35.37 2.44 18.21
C ARG A 583 36.74 2.36 18.90
N VAL A 584 37.46 3.48 18.92
CA VAL A 584 38.82 3.56 19.49
C VAL A 584 38.82 3.62 21.03
N GLY A 585 37.67 3.86 21.67
CA GLY A 585 37.55 4.06 23.11
C GLY A 585 37.48 2.75 23.91
N THR A 586 38.31 2.63 24.96
CA THR A 586 38.40 1.44 25.84
C THR A 586 37.14 1.13 26.67
N LYS A 587 36.15 2.04 26.70
CA LYS A 587 34.90 1.89 27.47
C LYS A 587 33.65 1.70 26.60
N SER A 588 33.77 1.74 25.28
CA SER A 588 32.63 1.49 24.38
C SER A 588 32.54 0.02 23.98
N VAL A 589 31.31 -0.50 23.86
CA VAL A 589 31.05 -1.81 23.24
C VAL A 589 31.62 -1.74 21.81
N THR A 590 32.76 -2.40 21.63
CA THR A 590 33.54 -2.38 20.39
C THR A 590 33.59 -3.81 19.90
N ALA A 591 32.53 -4.24 19.21
CA ALA A 591 32.43 -5.58 18.68
C ALA A 591 31.78 -5.51 17.30
N ARG A 592 32.48 -6.01 16.29
CA ARG A 592 31.87 -6.42 15.01
C ARG A 592 31.48 -7.87 15.16
N VAL A 593 30.18 -8.13 15.15
CA VAL A 593 29.61 -9.44 15.50
C VAL A 593 28.62 -9.88 14.45
N LYS A 594 28.57 -11.19 14.17
CA LYS A 594 27.59 -11.74 13.24
C LYS A 594 26.18 -11.53 13.80
N THR A 595 25.27 -11.10 12.94
CA THR A 595 23.88 -10.77 13.31
C THR A 595 23.03 -12.04 13.45
N ARG A 596 23.28 -12.84 14.48
CA ARG A 596 22.51 -14.05 14.79
C ARG A 596 21.24 -13.72 15.56
N PHE A 597 20.25 -13.21 14.83
CA PHE A 597 19.01 -12.73 15.43
C PHE A 597 17.78 -13.26 14.67
N ASN A 598 17.08 -14.20 15.33
CA ASN A 598 15.82 -14.76 14.85
C ASN A 598 14.65 -14.02 15.49
N TRP A 599 13.57 -13.83 14.74
CA TRP A 599 12.40 -13.17 15.31
C TRP A 599 11.09 -13.51 14.60
N ASN A 600 10.01 -13.28 15.34
CA ASN A 600 8.65 -13.32 14.86
C ASN A 600 8.03 -11.93 14.98
N ALA A 601 7.37 -11.46 13.94
CA ALA A 601 6.50 -10.29 14.00
C ALA A 601 5.11 -10.64 13.46
N SER A 602 4.10 -9.95 13.96
CA SER A 602 2.79 -9.90 13.33
C SER A 602 2.47 -8.50 12.83
N SER A 603 1.57 -8.37 11.85
CA SER A 603 0.98 -7.08 11.51
C SER A 603 -0.31 -7.24 10.70
N THR A 604 -0.95 -6.12 10.38
CA THR A 604 -2.11 -6.05 9.48
C THR A 604 -1.65 -5.81 8.05
N ILE A 605 -2.49 -6.17 7.07
CA ILE A 605 -2.17 -6.08 5.64
C ILE A 605 -1.76 -4.64 5.26
N ALA A 606 -2.60 -3.66 5.62
CA ALA A 606 -2.36 -2.25 5.27
C ALA A 606 -1.10 -1.68 5.94
N VAL A 607 -0.84 -2.02 7.22
CA VAL A 607 0.38 -1.58 7.92
C VAL A 607 1.60 -2.20 7.27
N THR A 608 1.54 -3.49 6.93
CA THR A 608 2.65 -4.21 6.31
C THR A 608 3.01 -3.66 4.94
N GLN A 609 2.04 -3.38 4.07
CA GLN A 609 2.27 -2.82 2.74
C GLN A 609 2.81 -1.38 2.79
N LYS A 610 2.44 -0.61 3.82
CA LYS A 610 3.03 0.71 4.08
C LYS A 610 4.45 0.61 4.65
N PHE A 611 4.71 -0.40 5.47
CA PHE A 611 6.00 -0.62 6.09
C PHE A 611 7.07 -1.04 5.09
N PHE A 612 6.73 -1.99 4.20
CA PHE A 612 7.58 -2.42 3.10
C PHE A 612 7.09 -1.80 1.80
N SER A 613 7.64 -0.64 1.46
CA SER A 613 7.36 0.01 0.19
C SER A 613 8.06 -0.72 -0.97
N VAL A 614 7.87 -0.23 -2.20
CA VAL A 614 8.57 -0.74 -3.40
C VAL A 614 10.09 -0.79 -3.19
N ARG A 615 10.66 0.14 -2.40
CA ARG A 615 12.08 0.16 -2.07
C ARG A 615 12.53 -1.07 -1.27
N GLU A 616 11.85 -1.41 -0.18
CA GLU A 616 12.22 -2.57 0.67
C GLU A 616 11.86 -3.91 0.01
N VAL A 617 10.95 -3.89 -0.97
CA VAL A 617 10.72 -5.03 -1.85
C VAL A 617 11.91 -5.20 -2.82
N ALA A 618 12.35 -4.11 -3.45
CA ALA A 618 13.46 -4.09 -4.42
C ALA A 618 14.83 -4.42 -3.81
N ASP A 619 15.14 -3.91 -2.60
CA ASP A 619 16.40 -4.23 -1.91
C ASP A 619 16.46 -5.67 -1.35
N GLY A 620 15.33 -6.36 -1.45
CA GLY A 620 15.18 -7.76 -1.11
C GLY A 620 14.98 -8.04 0.38
N ALA A 621 14.59 -7.08 1.20
CA ALA A 621 14.18 -7.34 2.58
C ALA A 621 12.98 -8.32 2.63
N VAL A 622 11.92 -8.06 1.87
CA VAL A 622 10.71 -8.90 1.87
C VAL A 622 11.00 -10.34 1.41
N SER A 623 11.85 -10.51 0.39
CA SER A 623 12.20 -11.85 -0.13
C SER A 623 12.89 -12.75 0.91
N ARG A 624 13.60 -12.17 1.89
CA ARG A 624 14.29 -12.87 2.98
C ARG A 624 13.34 -13.34 4.09
N LEU A 625 12.17 -12.74 4.22
CA LEU A 625 11.19 -13.12 5.23
C LEU A 625 10.49 -14.43 4.84
N SER A 626 10.07 -15.19 5.84
CA SER A 626 8.99 -16.17 5.67
C SER A 626 7.67 -15.50 6.01
N LEU A 627 6.70 -15.59 5.12
CA LEU A 627 5.38 -15.00 5.29
C LEU A 627 4.35 -16.07 5.63
N ALA A 628 3.40 -15.69 6.46
CA ALA A 628 2.22 -16.49 6.74
C ALA A 628 1.00 -15.59 6.88
N THR A 629 -0.19 -16.15 6.67
CA THR A 629 -1.46 -15.46 6.90
C THR A 629 -2.46 -16.33 7.65
N ILE A 630 -3.52 -15.71 8.14
CA ILE A 630 -4.69 -16.36 8.73
C ILE A 630 -5.89 -15.95 7.87
N ILE A 631 -6.60 -16.93 7.32
CA ILE A 631 -7.79 -16.72 6.51
C ILE A 631 -8.97 -17.27 7.30
N ARG A 632 -9.95 -16.42 7.59
CA ARG A 632 -11.17 -16.78 8.32
C ARG A 632 -12.38 -16.17 7.62
N PRO A 633 -13.52 -16.87 7.62
CA PRO A 633 -14.78 -16.27 7.17
C PRO A 633 -15.11 -15.02 7.99
N ASP A 634 -15.75 -14.05 7.34
CA ASP A 634 -16.32 -12.91 8.03
C ASP A 634 -17.32 -13.40 9.09
N PHE A 635 -17.29 -12.79 10.28
CA PHE A 635 -18.11 -13.18 11.44
C PHE A 635 -17.85 -14.59 12.01
N ALA A 636 -16.73 -15.24 11.66
CA ALA A 636 -16.38 -16.53 12.26
C ALA A 636 -16.29 -16.42 13.81
N PRO A 637 -16.82 -17.43 14.55
CA PRO A 637 -16.87 -17.39 16.01
C PRO A 637 -15.47 -17.29 16.63
N ARG A 638 -15.39 -16.89 17.90
CA ARG A 638 -14.09 -16.86 18.61
C ARG A 638 -13.39 -18.23 18.51
N PRO A 639 -12.11 -18.31 18.13
CA PRO A 639 -11.41 -19.58 18.04
C PRO A 639 -11.23 -20.20 19.42
N GLU A 640 -11.49 -21.51 19.52
CA GLU A 640 -11.22 -22.29 20.73
C GLU A 640 -9.82 -22.89 20.65
N VAL A 641 -8.98 -22.51 21.63
CA VAL A 641 -7.59 -22.94 21.71
C VAL A 641 -7.47 -23.95 22.86
N GLY A 642 -6.80 -25.07 22.59
CA GLY A 642 -6.52 -26.09 23.60
C GLY A 642 -5.43 -25.65 24.59
N SER A 643 -5.35 -26.34 25.73
CA SER A 643 -4.31 -26.09 26.73
C SER A 643 -2.93 -26.62 26.29
N TYR A 644 -1.89 -25.84 26.56
CA TYR A 644 -0.46 -26.20 26.42
C TYR A 644 0.09 -26.66 27.78
N ASP A 645 -0.44 -27.79 28.24
CA ASP A 645 -0.17 -28.38 29.56
C ASP A 645 1.20 -29.07 29.66
N ALA A 646 1.48 -29.65 30.83
CA ALA A 646 2.71 -30.39 31.09
C ALA A 646 2.88 -31.61 30.16
N GLN A 647 1.79 -32.23 29.71
CA GLN A 647 1.87 -33.36 28.77
C GLN A 647 2.35 -32.88 27.40
N PHE A 648 1.81 -31.77 26.90
CA PHE A 648 2.28 -31.14 25.66
C PHE A 648 3.78 -30.82 25.74
N LYS A 649 4.20 -30.17 26.84
CA LYS A 649 5.61 -29.80 27.07
C LYS A 649 6.52 -31.03 27.14
N SER A 650 6.07 -32.11 27.79
CA SER A 650 6.79 -33.39 27.84
C SER A 650 6.96 -34.01 26.45
N GLN A 651 5.95 -33.94 25.59
CA GLN A 651 6.05 -34.42 24.20
C GLN A 651 6.95 -33.54 23.32
N LEU A 652 7.03 -32.24 23.60
CA LEU A 652 7.87 -31.28 22.88
C LEU A 652 9.35 -31.40 23.27
N SER A 653 9.63 -31.70 24.54
CA SER A 653 10.98 -31.68 25.13
C SER A 653 12.05 -32.47 24.35
N PRO A 654 11.80 -33.70 23.85
CA PRO A 654 12.81 -34.46 23.11
C PRO A 654 13.28 -33.74 21.83
N TYR A 655 12.39 -33.01 21.16
CA TYR A 655 12.72 -32.25 19.95
C TYR A 655 13.66 -31.08 20.28
N ILE A 656 13.37 -30.36 21.37
CA ILE A 656 14.19 -29.23 21.84
C ILE A 656 15.57 -29.71 22.32
N GLN A 657 15.63 -30.84 23.02
CA GLN A 657 16.90 -31.46 23.44
C GLN A 657 17.78 -31.82 22.25
N GLN A 658 17.19 -32.39 21.18
CA GLN A 658 17.94 -32.71 19.96
C GLN A 658 18.48 -31.47 19.24
N LEU A 659 17.70 -30.38 19.20
CA LEU A 659 18.16 -29.11 18.63
C LEU A 659 19.30 -28.50 19.46
N ASN A 660 19.17 -28.46 20.79
CA ASN A 660 20.22 -27.96 21.68
C ASN A 660 21.51 -28.80 21.63
N ALA A 661 21.40 -30.11 21.36
CA ALA A 661 22.53 -31.02 21.24
C ALA A 661 23.23 -30.97 19.87
N ALA A 662 22.58 -30.41 18.84
CA ALA A 662 23.16 -30.30 17.51
C ALA A 662 24.26 -29.23 17.47
N SER A 663 25.40 -29.56 16.89
CA SER A 663 26.54 -28.64 16.72
C SER A 663 27.35 -28.99 15.47
N GLY A 664 28.13 -28.02 14.99
CA GLY A 664 29.06 -28.20 13.87
C GLY A 664 28.37 -28.30 12.51
N PHE A 665 29.08 -28.86 11.54
CA PHE A 665 28.59 -29.01 10.16
C PHE A 665 27.59 -30.17 10.06
N LYS A 666 26.42 -29.88 9.46
CA LYS A 666 25.33 -30.84 9.24
C LYS A 666 24.99 -30.95 7.77
N GLU A 667 24.86 -32.17 7.29
CA GLU A 667 24.52 -32.46 5.90
C GLU A 667 23.25 -33.32 5.83
N CYS A 668 22.32 -32.93 4.97
CA CYS A 668 21.17 -33.74 4.62
C CYS A 668 21.00 -33.76 3.09
N ARG A 669 21.52 -34.81 2.45
CA ARG A 669 21.46 -34.96 0.98
C ARG A 669 20.03 -34.91 0.44
N LYS A 670 19.07 -35.49 1.17
CA LYS A 670 17.65 -35.47 0.79
C LYS A 670 17.04 -34.08 0.83
N ALA A 671 17.40 -33.25 1.83
CA ALA A 671 16.98 -31.85 1.88
C ALA A 671 17.53 -31.06 0.70
N ARG A 672 18.80 -31.29 0.33
CA ARG A 672 19.43 -30.63 -0.82
C ARG A 672 18.75 -31.04 -2.14
N GLN A 673 18.58 -32.34 -2.38
CA GLN A 673 17.90 -32.87 -3.56
C GLN A 673 16.45 -32.37 -3.67
N LEU A 674 15.75 -32.26 -2.54
CA LEU A 674 14.41 -31.68 -2.51
C LEU A 674 14.41 -30.23 -3.01
N ILE A 675 15.35 -29.42 -2.53
CA ILE A 675 15.40 -28.00 -2.92
C ILE A 675 15.84 -27.83 -4.37
N GLU A 676 16.82 -28.58 -4.85
CA GLU A 676 17.22 -28.57 -6.27
C GLU A 676 16.03 -28.95 -7.18
N ARG A 677 15.25 -29.97 -6.80
CA ARG A 677 14.04 -30.34 -7.53
C ARG A 677 12.99 -29.22 -7.49
N LEU A 678 12.71 -28.65 -6.32
CA LEU A 678 11.75 -27.55 -6.17
C LEU A 678 12.18 -26.29 -6.92
N GLU A 679 13.48 -26.00 -6.96
CA GLU A 679 14.04 -24.88 -7.71
C GLU A 679 13.74 -25.04 -9.20
N ASN A 680 14.03 -26.21 -9.77
CA ASN A 680 13.73 -26.49 -11.17
C ASN A 680 12.23 -26.38 -11.45
N GLU A 681 11.37 -27.02 -10.65
CA GLU A 681 9.91 -26.97 -10.82
C GLU A 681 9.34 -25.53 -10.74
N ILE A 682 9.80 -24.75 -9.76
CA ILE A 682 9.30 -23.38 -9.52
C ILE A 682 9.84 -22.42 -10.58
N MET A 683 11.10 -22.55 -10.98
CA MET A 683 11.69 -21.70 -12.02
C MET A 683 11.12 -22.00 -13.40
N GLU A 684 10.92 -23.29 -13.74
CA GLU A 684 10.22 -23.68 -14.97
C GLU A 684 8.81 -23.09 -15.00
N MET A 685 8.06 -23.21 -13.90
CA MET A 685 6.74 -22.60 -13.75
C MET A 685 6.77 -21.08 -13.93
N ALA A 686 7.73 -20.40 -13.29
CA ALA A 686 7.88 -18.95 -13.41
C ALA A 686 8.22 -18.51 -14.84
N GLN A 687 9.05 -19.28 -15.54
CA GLN A 687 9.43 -19.04 -16.94
C GLN A 687 8.24 -19.25 -17.88
N LEU A 688 7.51 -20.35 -17.73
CA LEU A 688 6.31 -20.65 -18.53
C LEU A 688 5.21 -19.60 -18.33
N ALA A 689 5.06 -19.12 -17.09
CA ALA A 689 4.13 -18.04 -16.75
C ALA A 689 4.65 -16.64 -17.08
N TYR A 690 5.92 -16.52 -17.51
CA TYR A 690 6.63 -15.25 -17.66
C TYR A 690 6.50 -14.32 -16.44
N ASN A 691 6.50 -14.90 -15.23
CA ASN A 691 6.27 -14.20 -13.98
C ASN A 691 7.58 -13.93 -13.25
N LYS A 692 8.22 -12.80 -13.56
CA LYS A 692 9.49 -12.39 -12.94
C LYS A 692 9.38 -12.18 -11.42
N PRO A 693 8.32 -11.53 -10.87
CA PRO A 693 8.15 -11.40 -9.43
C PRO A 693 8.18 -12.74 -8.68
N TYR A 694 7.48 -13.74 -9.23
CA TYR A 694 7.45 -15.08 -8.65
C TYR A 694 8.84 -15.72 -8.65
N ALA A 695 9.59 -15.59 -9.76
CA ALA A 695 10.98 -16.07 -9.85
C ALA A 695 11.91 -15.36 -8.84
N GLU A 696 11.78 -14.04 -8.66
CA GLU A 696 12.60 -13.29 -7.70
C GLU A 696 12.32 -13.69 -6.25
N PHE A 697 11.05 -13.86 -5.88
CA PHE A 697 10.70 -14.36 -4.56
C PHE A 697 11.13 -15.82 -4.32
N ALA A 698 11.11 -16.65 -5.36
CA ALA A 698 11.49 -18.07 -5.30
C ALA A 698 12.92 -18.27 -4.79
N LYS A 699 13.89 -17.48 -5.28
CA LYS A 699 15.31 -17.64 -4.95
C LYS A 699 15.58 -17.71 -3.45
N ARG A 700 15.12 -16.71 -2.69
CA ARG A 700 15.29 -16.68 -1.22
C ARG A 700 14.22 -17.48 -0.48
N GLY A 701 13.04 -17.67 -1.07
CA GLY A 701 12.00 -18.57 -0.55
C GLY A 701 12.45 -20.03 -0.44
N LEU A 702 13.20 -20.51 -1.42
CA LEU A 702 13.79 -21.85 -1.44
C LEU A 702 14.85 -22.03 -0.34
N ALA A 703 15.72 -21.04 -0.15
CA ALA A 703 16.69 -21.04 0.94
C ALA A 703 16.01 -21.04 2.33
N ASN A 704 14.90 -20.31 2.49
CA ASN A 704 14.08 -20.38 3.71
C ASN A 704 13.46 -21.79 3.91
N GLY A 705 12.96 -22.40 2.83
CA GLY A 705 12.49 -23.78 2.82
C GLY A 705 13.57 -24.79 3.23
N PHE A 706 14.80 -24.61 2.74
CA PHE A 706 15.94 -25.43 3.12
C PHE A 706 16.26 -25.32 4.61
N ARG A 707 16.31 -24.08 5.16
CA ARG A 707 16.54 -23.86 6.59
C ARG A 707 15.46 -24.54 7.44
N ARG A 708 14.18 -24.46 7.04
CA ARG A 708 13.07 -25.21 7.67
C ARG A 708 13.30 -26.72 7.63
N ALA A 709 13.74 -27.25 6.48
CA ALA A 709 14.02 -28.67 6.30
C ALA A 709 15.12 -29.16 7.24
N MET A 710 16.19 -28.38 7.37
CA MET A 710 17.32 -28.69 8.26
C MET A 710 16.91 -28.66 9.74
N VAL A 711 16.11 -27.67 10.16
CA VAL A 711 15.59 -27.61 11.54
C VAL A 711 14.73 -28.84 11.84
N LEU A 712 13.82 -29.24 10.94
CA LEU A 712 13.00 -30.45 11.13
C LEU A 712 13.84 -31.73 11.13
N TYR A 713 14.84 -31.82 10.26
CA TYR A 713 15.76 -32.96 10.21
C TYR A 713 16.52 -33.13 11.53
N LEU A 714 17.08 -32.04 12.07
CA LEU A 714 17.81 -32.05 13.33
C LEU A 714 16.90 -32.33 14.52
N ALA A 715 15.72 -31.69 14.56
CA ALA A 715 14.71 -31.95 15.58
C ALA A 715 14.16 -33.39 15.52
N ASN A 716 14.31 -34.09 14.40
CA ASN A 716 13.94 -35.50 14.27
C ASN A 716 15.13 -36.46 14.48
N GLY A 717 16.22 -35.98 15.08
CA GLY A 717 17.40 -36.77 15.39
C GLY A 717 18.18 -37.17 14.15
N GLU A 718 18.30 -36.25 13.19
CA GLU A 718 18.98 -36.47 11.91
C GLU A 718 18.33 -37.58 11.08
N LYS A 719 17.00 -37.69 11.14
CA LYS A 719 16.21 -38.66 10.37
C LYS A 719 15.26 -37.97 9.42
N TRP A 720 15.43 -38.23 8.13
CA TRP A 720 14.54 -37.74 7.08
C TRP A 720 13.29 -38.61 6.96
N GLU A 721 12.11 -37.97 6.92
CA GLU A 721 10.82 -38.62 6.71
C GLU A 721 10.11 -38.00 5.51
N LYS A 722 9.28 -38.78 4.81
CA LYS A 722 8.47 -38.27 3.68
C LYS A 722 7.54 -37.12 4.11
N ALA A 723 7.05 -37.16 5.35
CA ALA A 723 6.26 -36.06 5.91
C ALA A 723 7.04 -34.73 6.01
N ILE A 724 8.37 -34.77 6.24
CA ILE A 724 9.22 -33.57 6.20
C ILE A 724 9.26 -33.04 4.77
N GLU A 725 9.50 -33.91 3.79
CA GLU A 725 9.52 -33.53 2.38
C GLU A 725 8.21 -32.85 1.96
N ASP A 726 7.07 -33.51 2.21
CA ASP A 726 5.76 -33.02 1.80
C ASP A 726 5.41 -31.68 2.50
N PHE A 727 5.78 -31.53 3.77
CA PHE A 727 5.64 -30.27 4.49
C PHE A 727 6.52 -29.17 3.92
N ILE A 728 7.77 -29.45 3.54
CA ILE A 728 8.67 -28.44 3.01
C ILE A 728 8.21 -27.97 1.62
N VAL A 729 7.79 -28.90 0.75
CA VAL A 729 7.13 -28.58 -0.54
C VAL A 729 5.97 -27.61 -0.32
N TRP A 730 5.08 -27.94 0.63
CA TRP A 730 3.96 -27.07 0.97
C TRP A 730 4.44 -25.72 1.52
N SER A 731 5.39 -25.70 2.46
CA SER A 731 5.83 -24.47 3.14
C SER A 731 6.45 -23.46 2.18
N VAL A 732 7.18 -23.92 1.15
CA VAL A 732 7.76 -23.06 0.13
C VAL A 732 6.65 -22.48 -0.75
N LYS A 733 5.73 -23.32 -1.23
CA LYS A 733 4.61 -22.87 -2.06
C LYS A 733 3.69 -21.91 -1.30
N TYR A 734 3.43 -22.17 -0.02
CA TYR A 734 2.64 -21.32 0.86
C TYR A 734 3.30 -19.96 1.13
N ASP A 735 4.62 -19.95 1.38
CA ASP A 735 5.41 -18.71 1.54
C ASP A 735 5.37 -17.87 0.26
N LEU A 736 5.60 -18.49 -0.91
CA LEU A 736 5.54 -17.80 -2.20
C LEU A 736 4.14 -17.28 -2.52
N TRP A 737 3.10 -18.05 -2.22
CA TRP A 737 1.72 -17.60 -2.36
C TRP A 737 1.45 -16.36 -1.49
N CYS A 738 1.89 -16.35 -0.23
CA CYS A 738 1.76 -15.17 0.63
C CYS A 738 2.52 -13.96 0.07
N LYS A 739 3.75 -14.17 -0.44
CA LYS A 739 4.56 -13.11 -1.05
C LYS A 739 3.90 -12.52 -2.29
N MET A 740 3.40 -13.36 -3.19
CA MET A 740 2.68 -12.90 -4.39
C MET A 740 1.39 -12.16 -4.02
N ARG A 741 0.64 -12.66 -3.04
CA ARG A 741 -0.60 -12.04 -2.57
C ARG A 741 -0.39 -10.63 -2.01
N PHE A 742 0.65 -10.42 -1.19
CA PHE A 742 0.82 -9.15 -0.49
C PHE A 742 1.76 -8.18 -1.21
N PHE A 743 2.73 -8.68 -1.97
CA PHE A 743 3.84 -7.91 -2.54
C PHE A 743 4.11 -8.18 -4.03
N GLY A 744 3.32 -9.03 -4.70
CA GLY A 744 3.53 -9.37 -6.12
C GLY A 744 3.54 -8.15 -7.03
N ASN A 745 2.60 -7.23 -6.84
CA ASN A 745 2.51 -6.00 -7.63
C ASN A 745 3.67 -5.04 -7.35
N GLN A 746 4.04 -4.85 -6.07
CA GLN A 746 5.18 -4.01 -5.70
C GLN A 746 6.52 -4.56 -6.23
N MET A 747 6.65 -5.89 -6.31
CA MET A 747 7.82 -6.53 -6.91
C MET A 747 7.84 -6.34 -8.44
N GLN A 748 6.69 -6.45 -9.11
CA GLN A 748 6.59 -6.14 -10.53
C GLN A 748 6.98 -4.69 -10.82
N GLU A 749 6.46 -3.75 -10.03
CA GLU A 749 6.81 -2.33 -10.14
C GLU A 749 8.31 -2.08 -9.97
N ALA A 750 8.94 -2.73 -8.98
CA ALA A 750 10.38 -2.67 -8.76
C ALA A 750 11.18 -3.19 -9.97
N ILE A 751 10.78 -4.34 -10.52
CA ILE A 751 11.44 -4.95 -11.69
C ILE A 751 11.30 -4.07 -12.94
N ASP A 752 10.12 -3.46 -13.14
CA ASP A 752 9.88 -2.58 -14.28
C ASP A 752 10.66 -1.27 -14.14
N ALA A 753 10.78 -0.74 -12.92
CA ALA A 753 11.62 0.43 -12.64
C ALA A 753 13.11 0.16 -12.92
N ASP A 754 13.61 -1.00 -12.50
CA ASP A 754 14.99 -1.43 -12.80
C ASP A 754 15.19 -1.66 -14.30
N SER A 755 14.23 -2.29 -14.98
CA SER A 755 14.32 -2.50 -16.43
C SER A 755 14.36 -1.17 -17.19
N ARG A 756 13.55 -0.19 -16.78
CA ARG A 756 13.58 1.19 -17.32
C ARG A 756 14.90 1.90 -17.07
N SER A 757 15.54 1.66 -15.93
CA SER A 757 16.83 2.29 -15.61
C SER A 757 17.98 1.69 -16.41
N VAL A 758 17.93 0.38 -16.69
CA VAL A 758 18.94 -0.33 -17.50
C VAL A 758 18.83 -0.02 -18.99
N CYS A 759 17.61 0.16 -19.52
CA CYS A 759 17.41 0.48 -20.94
C CYS A 759 17.61 1.97 -21.29
N HIS A 760 17.66 2.87 -20.29
CA HIS A 760 18.03 4.26 -20.51
C HIS A 760 19.55 4.41 -20.43
N THR A 761 20.22 4.49 -21.59
CA THR A 761 21.65 4.82 -21.65
C THR A 761 21.85 6.21 -21.02
N PRO A 762 22.59 6.35 -19.90
CA PRO A 762 22.82 7.64 -19.28
C PRO A 762 23.86 8.40 -20.11
N GLY A 763 23.39 9.09 -21.14
CA GLY A 763 24.16 9.96 -22.03
C GLY A 763 23.27 11.07 -22.58
N VAL A 764 23.85 12.20 -22.95
CA VAL A 764 23.13 13.35 -23.52
C VAL A 764 22.62 12.97 -24.92
N SER A 765 21.43 12.38 -24.98
CA SER A 765 20.81 11.95 -26.24
C SER A 765 20.55 13.17 -27.14
N ASN A 766 20.89 13.10 -28.42
CA ASN A 766 20.55 14.16 -29.37
C ASN A 766 19.05 14.10 -29.69
N LEU A 767 18.24 14.78 -28.88
CA LEU A 767 16.77 14.77 -28.95
C LEU A 767 16.20 15.13 -30.33
N LEU A 768 16.95 15.88 -31.16
CA LEU A 768 16.55 16.23 -32.53
C LEU A 768 16.53 15.03 -33.50
N LEU A 769 17.16 13.90 -33.15
CA LEU A 769 17.07 12.67 -33.96
C LEU A 769 15.74 11.96 -33.82
N TYR A 770 15.00 12.23 -32.74
CA TYR A 770 13.76 11.53 -32.38
C TYR A 770 12.49 12.30 -32.76
N VAL A 771 12.63 13.43 -33.44
CA VAL A 771 11.51 14.21 -34.01
C VAL A 771 11.64 14.27 -35.52
N HIS A 772 10.53 14.44 -36.23
CA HIS A 772 10.51 14.62 -37.68
C HIS A 772 11.36 15.81 -38.13
N ASP A 773 11.74 15.85 -39.40
CA ASP A 773 12.58 16.95 -39.92
C ASP A 773 11.89 18.31 -39.87
N THR A 774 10.56 18.31 -39.94
CA THR A 774 9.71 19.41 -39.51
C THR A 774 8.81 18.91 -38.40
N PHE A 775 8.86 19.54 -37.23
CA PHE A 775 8.19 19.10 -36.01
C PHE A 775 7.55 20.27 -35.27
N ASP A 776 6.50 20.00 -34.50
CA ASP A 776 5.83 21.00 -33.67
C ASP A 776 6.35 20.99 -32.22
N LYS A 777 5.86 21.92 -31.39
CA LYS A 777 6.26 21.97 -29.97
C LYS A 777 5.82 20.74 -29.18
N THR A 778 4.69 20.15 -29.55
CA THR A 778 4.08 19.02 -28.85
C THR A 778 4.93 17.77 -29.03
N GLU A 779 5.38 17.52 -30.25
CA GLU A 779 6.23 16.40 -30.63
C GLU A 779 7.54 16.40 -29.85
N ILE A 780 8.25 17.54 -29.82
CA ILE A 780 9.50 17.65 -29.07
C ILE A 780 9.28 17.61 -27.55
N GLN A 781 8.12 18.08 -27.06
CA GLN A 781 7.77 18.02 -25.64
C GLN A 781 7.59 16.56 -25.19
N ASN A 782 6.94 15.74 -26.00
CA ASN A 782 6.79 14.30 -25.75
C ASN A 782 8.16 13.61 -25.72
N ILE A 783 9.06 13.92 -26.67
CA ILE A 783 10.42 13.40 -26.66
C ILE A 783 11.21 13.85 -25.42
N CYS A 784 11.07 15.10 -24.98
CA CYS A 784 11.72 15.58 -23.76
C CYS A 784 11.24 14.85 -22.50
N GLN A 785 9.94 14.51 -22.43
CA GLN A 785 9.35 13.74 -21.34
C GLN A 785 9.87 12.30 -21.32
N VAL A 786 9.87 11.62 -22.47
CA VAL A 786 10.37 10.25 -22.61
C VAL A 786 11.85 10.15 -22.23
N HIS A 787 12.67 11.13 -22.63
CA HIS A 787 14.11 11.16 -22.34
C HIS A 787 14.47 11.88 -21.03
N GLY A 788 13.50 12.24 -20.19
CA GLY A 788 13.74 12.79 -18.84
C GLY A 788 14.55 14.09 -18.80
N THR A 789 14.41 14.95 -19.81
CA THR A 789 15.23 16.18 -19.92
C THR A 789 14.80 17.24 -18.89
N LYS A 790 15.74 17.67 -18.04
CA LYS A 790 15.50 18.72 -17.00
C LYS A 790 15.55 20.16 -17.53
N THR A 791 15.99 20.36 -18.77
CA THR A 791 16.10 21.69 -19.40
C THR A 791 14.74 22.15 -19.91
N LYS A 792 14.32 23.38 -19.55
CA LYS A 792 13.07 23.98 -20.06
C LYS A 792 13.07 23.99 -21.60
N LEU A 793 11.98 23.52 -22.21
CA LEU A 793 11.84 23.37 -23.67
C LEU A 793 12.16 24.67 -24.44
N ALA A 794 11.75 25.82 -23.93
CA ALA A 794 12.04 27.11 -24.54
C ALA A 794 13.54 27.42 -24.63
N ILE A 795 14.32 27.04 -23.61
CA ILE A 795 15.78 27.22 -23.58
C ILE A 795 16.45 26.28 -24.58
N LEU A 796 15.95 25.04 -24.67
CA LEU A 796 16.44 24.02 -25.59
C LEU A 796 16.27 24.45 -27.06
N LEU A 797 15.06 24.87 -27.44
CA LEU A 797 14.74 25.37 -28.78
C LEU A 797 15.52 26.64 -29.12
N CYS A 798 15.69 27.56 -28.16
CA CYS A 798 16.50 28.76 -28.34
C CYS A 798 17.97 28.42 -28.64
N ASN A 799 18.54 27.48 -27.88
CA ASN A 799 19.92 27.03 -28.08
C ASN A 799 20.14 26.34 -29.42
N TRP A 800 19.21 25.49 -29.86
CA TRP A 800 19.29 24.84 -31.18
C TRP A 800 19.13 25.83 -32.33
N LYS A 801 18.25 26.82 -32.19
CA LYS A 801 18.14 27.92 -33.16
C LYS A 801 19.44 28.73 -33.21
N LYS A 802 19.99 29.13 -32.05
CA LYS A 802 21.25 29.89 -31.96
C LYS A 802 22.45 29.13 -32.54
N ARG A 803 22.48 27.80 -32.40
CA ARG A 803 23.52 26.93 -32.96
C ARG A 803 23.31 26.60 -34.45
N GLY A 804 22.17 27.01 -35.02
CA GLY A 804 21.84 26.77 -36.42
C GLY A 804 21.46 25.32 -36.72
N PHE A 805 20.89 24.60 -35.76
CA PHE A 805 20.40 23.23 -35.94
C PHE A 805 18.94 23.16 -36.38
N ILE A 806 18.15 24.18 -36.03
CA ILE A 806 16.74 24.31 -36.44
C ILE A 806 16.43 25.74 -36.89
N MET A 807 15.39 25.88 -37.71
CA MET A 807 14.73 27.15 -38.03
C MET A 807 13.29 27.11 -37.55
N LYS A 808 12.75 28.25 -37.14
CA LYS A 808 11.34 28.38 -36.77
C LYS A 808 10.57 28.86 -38.00
N ASN A 809 9.55 28.11 -38.38
CA ASN A 809 8.66 28.44 -39.49
C ASN A 809 7.58 29.45 -39.05
N GLU A 810 6.92 30.08 -40.02
CA GLU A 810 5.89 31.10 -39.78
C GLU A 810 4.63 30.53 -39.11
N ASP A 811 4.32 29.27 -39.40
CA ASP A 811 3.20 28.49 -38.83
C ASP A 811 3.45 28.03 -37.37
N GLY A 812 4.60 28.37 -36.79
CA GLY A 812 4.96 28.03 -35.42
C GLY A 812 5.65 26.67 -35.25
N THR A 813 5.85 25.91 -36.34
CA THR A 813 6.64 24.66 -36.35
C THR A 813 8.15 24.94 -36.45
N PHE A 814 8.97 23.90 -36.31
CA PHE A 814 10.43 23.97 -36.39
C PHE A 814 10.95 22.98 -37.43
N THR A 815 11.88 23.42 -38.28
CA THR A 815 12.52 22.58 -39.29
C THR A 815 14.00 22.41 -39.00
N LYS A 816 14.52 21.19 -39.07
CA LYS A 816 15.97 20.90 -38.99
C LYS A 816 16.69 21.56 -40.15
N THR A 817 17.82 22.20 -39.89
CA THR A 817 18.61 22.82 -40.95
C THR A 817 19.32 21.76 -41.80
N ALA A 818 19.61 22.09 -43.06
CA ALA A 818 20.47 21.26 -43.91
C ALA A 818 21.82 20.95 -43.24
N ARG A 819 22.35 21.88 -42.43
CA ARG A 819 23.57 21.69 -41.63
C ARG A 819 23.44 20.58 -40.58
N PHE A 820 22.29 20.49 -39.91
CA PHE A 820 22.03 19.43 -38.94
C PHE A 820 21.85 18.08 -39.65
N ILE A 821 21.01 18.05 -40.69
CA ILE A 821 20.70 16.83 -41.45
C ILE A 821 21.97 16.26 -42.10
N ALA A 822 22.83 17.10 -42.70
CA ALA A 822 24.07 16.65 -43.31
C ALA A 822 25.08 16.05 -42.30
N LYS A 823 24.97 16.40 -41.01
CA LYS A 823 25.89 15.94 -39.96
C LYS A 823 25.35 14.76 -39.15
N TYR A 824 24.03 14.70 -38.94
CA TYR A 824 23.40 13.78 -38.00
C TYR A 824 22.31 12.89 -38.64
N GLY A 825 21.95 13.12 -39.90
CA GLY A 825 20.92 12.36 -40.61
C GLY A 825 19.50 12.90 -40.41
N HIS A 826 18.57 12.26 -41.11
CA HIS A 826 17.12 12.50 -41.04
C HIS A 826 16.49 11.77 -39.84
N TYR A 827 15.25 12.12 -39.51
CA TYR A 827 14.44 11.32 -38.59
C TYR A 827 14.41 9.84 -39.02
N GLY A 828 14.67 8.92 -38.08
CA GLY A 828 14.69 7.48 -38.36
C GLY A 828 15.97 6.94 -39.02
N THR A 829 17.05 7.73 -39.11
CA THR A 829 18.33 7.22 -39.65
C THR A 829 18.93 6.16 -38.71
N PRO A 830 19.13 4.92 -39.15
CA PRO A 830 19.65 3.85 -38.31
C PRO A 830 21.17 3.97 -38.20
N GLY A 831 21.64 4.53 -37.09
CA GLY A 831 23.07 4.57 -36.75
C GLY A 831 23.37 5.72 -35.82
N MET A 832 23.83 5.40 -34.61
CA MET A 832 24.20 6.32 -33.50
C MET A 832 23.14 6.55 -32.41
N ALA A 833 22.10 5.71 -32.35
CA ALA A 833 21.24 5.56 -31.17
C ALA A 833 21.31 4.11 -30.68
N ALA A 834 22.50 3.72 -30.21
CA ALA A 834 22.73 2.59 -29.30
C ALA A 834 23.47 3.15 -28.09
#